data_AF-A0A1G2FYP9-F1
#
_entry.id   AF-A0A1G2FYP9-F1
#
_cell.length_a   1.000
_cell.length_b   1.000
_cell.length_c   1.000
_cell.angle_alpha   90.00
_cell.angle_beta   90.00
_cell.angle_gamma   90.00
#
_symmetry.space_group_name_H-M   'P 1'
#
loop_
_entity.id
_entity.type
_entity.pdbx_description
1 polymer ?
#
loop_
_entity_poly.entity_id
_entity_poly.type
_entity_poly.pdbx_seq_one_letter_code
_entity_poly.pdbx_strand_id
1 'polypeptide(L)'
;MIQEGFEKSLSVAPEKKDDKHSDLSVGAPNVSLSVEAPSGWGKVDNAPEEVDDDFKLTPEQEAGLKKFRERTILAFALVREYLPERDFEQVVREQDKTGEVQLTQEQFSDARRLQKNYDFNRNNLALEIAKSPVDEGEFKEYVEEIFSFAKELYGENLETSVGDMRSLLSLVHIREQISLYRDFMHEWRETFPLANEDLDEQKKSVEGLKHMLVEVTESNRWPRLTFNEMQLREGFVGMLATHKFVQSLPQGIDNNLKQEFLIGGERIAIGVRDHTQVERLLSIYRDIASLGGGDVTKKFTEAVGRYASNHPLGEEAREGLEKGLLPALQSYNSQVLVISKGGNIWGMQRGDFGAADFICHAYAKKVTSANINELMLAAREVPTTELAKLEQNRLDALSLINPFGALRDFIHDQRSGVHNVIAAMVSYYKTHDPKELEKLLPKTEGYLSSVERQQAILDLQQYDKEVEEKIGGQRQVAKVINVLKRLEVNTKLSANVFPQTSDSELNGLLGQVLIGKDKNRVDPRMLHRATDYINEHLLTMMQNGQVGMEPNIVHAIAWLDQRGFEVLQTMSYEDQSRIYHELWFHSLLKFHELTASAKNFNEEDFQKFIQVIVEQTTPEEAGRRIADHERAHIVSLIQNLKNAGQEEKIGALWSGNLSHELMALVDSRPASTEYGRKHREEMMRPPHERLKGD
;
A
#
# COMPACT_ATOMS: atom_id res chain seq x y z
N MET A 1 7.58 58.36 13.85
CA MET A 1 6.90 59.32 14.76
C MET A 1 6.89 58.64 16.13
N ILE A 2 7.91 58.85 16.96
CA ILE A 2 8.01 59.96 17.95
C ILE A 2 6.90 59.77 18.99
N GLN A 3 7.22 59.12 20.13
CA GLN A 3 7.49 59.76 21.45
C GLN A 3 6.16 60.16 22.11
N GLU A 4 5.85 59.96 23.40
CA GLU A 4 6.55 59.94 24.69
C GLU A 4 5.57 59.24 25.67
N GLY A 5 5.92 58.62 26.81
CA GLY A 5 6.90 58.99 27.83
C GLY A 5 6.18 59.46 29.11
N PHE A 6 6.73 59.06 30.28
CA PHE A 6 6.38 59.40 31.69
C PHE A 6 5.44 58.42 32.42
N GLU A 7 5.94 57.46 33.22
CA GLU A 7 6.66 57.52 34.53
C GLU A 7 5.85 58.07 35.72
N LYS A 8 5.73 57.20 36.75
CA LYS A 8 5.74 57.43 38.23
C LYS A 8 4.57 58.26 38.79
N SER A 9 3.95 57.96 39.94
CA SER A 9 4.39 57.26 41.15
C SER A 9 3.22 57.17 42.15
N LEU A 10 3.22 56.11 42.97
CA LEU A 10 2.94 56.07 44.42
C LEU A 10 1.65 56.71 44.99
N SER A 11 0.79 55.79 45.46
CA SER A 11 0.39 55.63 46.87
C SER A 11 -0.83 56.36 47.44
N VAL A 12 -1.49 55.60 48.31
CA VAL A 12 -2.39 55.98 49.42
C VAL A 12 -3.89 56.10 49.09
N ALA A 13 -4.62 55.03 49.44
CA ALA A 13 -6.03 55.06 49.83
C ALA A 13 -6.17 55.79 51.20
N PRO A 14 -7.31 56.40 51.60
CA PRO A 14 -8.50 55.61 51.92
C PRO A 14 -9.88 56.33 51.82
N GLU A 15 -10.93 55.56 52.13
CA GLU A 15 -12.23 55.94 52.70
C GLU A 15 -13.40 56.48 51.83
N LYS A 16 -14.28 55.54 51.46
CA LYS A 16 -15.69 55.34 51.90
C LYS A 16 -16.77 56.46 51.84
N LYS A 17 -17.94 55.99 51.34
CA LYS A 17 -19.36 56.43 51.50
C LYS A 17 -19.83 57.59 50.61
N ASP A 18 -21.06 57.65 50.11
CA ASP A 18 -22.25 56.78 50.02
C ASP A 18 -23.18 57.46 48.97
N ASP A 19 -24.28 56.78 48.62
CA ASP A 19 -25.51 57.22 47.90
C ASP A 19 -25.66 56.64 46.49
N LYS A 20 -26.36 55.51 46.31
CA LYS A 20 -27.82 55.25 46.37
C LYS A 20 -28.64 55.92 45.25
N HIS A 21 -29.12 55.09 44.33
CA HIS A 21 -30.49 54.96 43.81
C HIS A 21 -30.46 53.98 42.62
N SER A 22 -31.37 53.06 42.35
CA SER A 22 -32.42 52.33 43.08
C SER A 22 -33.07 51.40 42.04
N ASP A 23 -33.37 50.18 42.49
CA ASP A 23 -34.56 49.36 42.19
C ASP A 23 -34.58 48.25 41.11
N LEU A 24 -35.20 47.15 41.60
CA LEU A 24 -35.78 45.93 40.99
C LEU A 24 -34.81 44.75 40.80
N SER A 25 -35.01 43.53 41.33
CA SER A 25 -36.09 42.94 42.14
C SER A 25 -35.68 41.53 42.64
N VAL A 26 -35.96 41.22 43.91
CA VAL A 26 -36.50 39.94 44.45
C VAL A 26 -35.70 38.62 44.32
N GLY A 27 -35.06 38.22 45.43
CA GLY A 27 -35.41 37.00 46.20
C GLY A 27 -34.93 35.58 45.80
N ALA A 28 -33.74 35.19 46.31
CA ALA A 28 -33.32 33.87 46.88
C ALA A 28 -33.34 32.57 46.01
N PRO A 29 -32.63 31.47 46.37
CA PRO A 29 -31.52 31.27 47.33
C PRO A 29 -30.22 30.72 46.68
N ASN A 30 -29.09 30.93 47.37
CA ASN A 30 -27.84 30.20 47.16
C ASN A 30 -28.01 28.69 47.38
N VAL A 31 -27.56 27.87 46.44
CA VAL A 31 -27.23 26.46 46.70
C VAL A 31 -25.72 26.31 46.63
N SER A 32 -25.06 26.26 47.79
CA SER A 32 -23.71 25.72 47.89
C SER A 32 -23.78 24.20 47.72
N LEU A 33 -23.23 23.65 46.64
CA LEU A 33 -22.96 22.20 46.55
C LEU A 33 -21.59 21.92 47.16
N SER A 34 -21.53 21.91 48.50
CA SER A 34 -20.44 21.26 49.22
C SER A 34 -20.58 19.74 49.05
N VAL A 35 -19.65 19.12 48.35
CA VAL A 35 -19.54 17.66 48.30
C VAL A 35 -18.93 17.18 49.62
N GLU A 36 -19.69 16.48 50.45
CA GLU A 36 -19.13 15.66 51.52
C GLU A 36 -18.62 14.35 50.90
N ALA A 37 -17.32 14.09 51.08
CA ALA A 37 -16.72 12.80 50.76
C ALA A 37 -17.27 11.70 51.69
N PRO A 38 -17.20 10.41 51.31
CA PRO A 38 -17.47 9.30 52.22
C PRO A 38 -16.64 9.44 53.50
N SER A 39 -17.22 9.09 54.64
CA SER A 39 -16.61 9.28 55.96
C SER A 39 -15.17 8.77 56.02
N GLY A 40 -14.21 9.70 56.16
CA GLY A 40 -12.79 9.40 56.35
C GLY A 40 -11.83 10.10 55.40
N TRP A 41 -12.30 10.77 54.35
CA TRP A 41 -11.42 11.35 53.33
C TRP A 41 -11.71 12.84 53.13
N GLY A 42 -10.66 13.68 53.20
CA GLY A 42 -10.77 15.14 53.17
C GLY A 42 -11.28 15.72 51.85
N LYS A 43 -11.64 17.01 51.88
CA LYS A 43 -12.18 17.78 50.73
C LYS A 43 -11.19 17.87 49.56
N VAL A 44 -11.72 17.81 48.34
CA VAL A 44 -10.96 18.01 47.10
C VAL A 44 -11.12 19.46 46.65
N ASP A 45 -10.15 20.31 46.97
CA ASP A 45 -10.09 21.69 46.49
C ASP A 45 -9.47 21.69 45.08
N ASN A 46 -10.30 21.68 44.02
CA ASN A 46 -10.03 22.10 42.62
C ASN A 46 -11.09 21.54 41.64
N ALA A 47 -12.38 21.76 41.90
CA ALA A 47 -13.42 21.57 40.88
C ALA A 47 -13.54 22.84 40.00
N PRO A 48 -13.83 22.74 38.69
CA PRO A 48 -13.93 23.91 37.81
C PRO A 48 -15.06 24.86 38.22
N GLU A 49 -14.82 26.17 38.13
CA GLU A 49 -15.81 27.24 38.33
C GLU A 49 -16.89 27.29 37.23
N GLU A 50 -18.01 27.94 37.60
CA GLU A 50 -19.37 27.97 37.05
C GLU A 50 -19.55 28.04 35.53
N VAL A 51 -20.60 27.36 35.02
CA VAL A 51 -21.12 27.45 33.65
C VAL A 51 -22.57 27.95 33.70
N ASP A 52 -22.89 28.87 32.78
CA ASP A 52 -24.15 29.61 32.58
C ASP A 52 -25.44 28.76 32.61
N ASP A 53 -26.52 29.33 33.16
CA ASP A 53 -27.66 28.63 33.80
C ASP A 53 -28.84 28.27 32.87
N ASP A 54 -28.66 28.25 31.54
CA ASP A 54 -29.74 27.99 30.56
C ASP A 54 -29.65 26.63 29.82
N PHE A 55 -28.69 25.77 30.17
CA PHE A 55 -28.56 24.42 29.58
C PHE A 55 -29.17 23.35 30.49
N LYS A 56 -30.43 22.96 30.24
CA LYS A 56 -30.99 21.74 30.85
C LYS A 56 -30.36 20.51 30.19
N LEU A 57 -29.46 19.86 30.91
CA LEU A 57 -28.90 18.58 30.52
C LEU A 57 -30.02 17.54 30.40
N THR A 58 -29.94 16.69 29.39
CA THR A 58 -30.81 15.52 29.32
C THR A 58 -30.50 14.56 30.49
N PRO A 59 -31.43 13.68 30.90
CA PRO A 59 -31.15 12.67 31.93
C PRO A 59 -29.89 11.82 31.64
N GLU A 60 -29.61 11.57 30.36
CA GLU A 60 -28.40 10.89 29.90
C GLU A 60 -27.14 11.73 30.11
N GLN A 61 -27.21 13.04 29.86
CA GLN A 61 -26.11 13.97 30.10
C GLN A 61 -25.87 14.22 31.60
N GLU A 62 -26.91 14.27 32.42
CA GLU A 62 -26.79 14.34 33.89
C GLU A 62 -26.13 13.08 34.45
N ALA A 63 -26.56 11.90 34.00
CA ALA A 63 -25.95 10.63 34.36
C ALA A 63 -24.48 10.55 33.92
N GLY A 64 -24.17 11.02 32.69
CA GLY A 64 -22.80 11.11 32.18
C GLY A 64 -21.92 12.07 32.99
N LEU A 65 -22.44 13.24 33.38
CA LEU A 65 -21.72 14.21 34.20
C LEU A 65 -21.46 13.69 35.61
N LYS A 66 -22.45 13.02 36.22
CA LYS A 66 -22.29 12.38 37.53
C LYS A 66 -21.19 11.30 37.47
N LYS A 67 -21.22 10.45 36.45
CA LYS A 67 -20.21 9.42 36.19
C LYS A 67 -18.81 10.01 36.02
N PHE A 68 -18.68 11.08 35.24
CA PHE A 68 -17.40 11.76 35.05
C PHE A 68 -16.85 12.35 36.36
N ARG A 69 -17.71 12.93 37.21
CA ARG A 69 -17.32 13.47 38.52
C ARG A 69 -16.81 12.39 39.46
N GLU A 70 -17.51 11.25 39.55
CA GLU A 70 -17.10 10.12 40.39
C GLU A 70 -15.75 9.54 39.92
N ARG A 71 -15.55 9.38 38.60
CA ARG A 71 -14.26 8.99 38.02
C ARG A 71 -13.15 9.98 38.30
N THR A 72 -13.46 11.27 38.22
CA THR A 72 -12.48 12.32 38.49
C THR A 72 -11.98 12.22 39.93
N ILE A 73 -12.87 12.12 40.92
CA ILE A 73 -12.47 11.99 42.32
C ILE A 73 -11.54 10.78 42.52
N LEU A 74 -11.92 9.63 41.95
CA LEU A 74 -11.13 8.40 42.06
C LEU A 74 -9.77 8.52 41.36
N ALA A 75 -9.72 9.07 40.15
CA ALA A 75 -8.48 9.29 39.42
C ALA A 75 -7.53 10.24 40.16
N PHE A 76 -8.05 11.32 40.76
CA PHE A 76 -7.24 12.24 41.57
C PHE A 76 -6.67 11.57 42.82
N ALA A 77 -7.45 10.72 43.49
CA ALA A 77 -6.98 9.98 44.65
C ALA A 77 -5.82 9.02 44.28
N LEU A 78 -6.02 8.22 43.23
CA LEU A 78 -5.02 7.25 42.76
C LEU A 78 -3.77 7.94 42.21
N VAL A 79 -3.91 8.99 41.40
CA VAL A 79 -2.75 9.75 40.88
C VAL A 79 -1.92 10.35 42.03
N ARG A 80 -2.55 10.82 43.12
CA ARG A 80 -1.81 11.32 44.29
C ARG A 80 -1.08 10.23 45.06
N GLU A 81 -1.64 9.02 45.09
CA GLU A 81 -1.02 7.86 45.72
C GLU A 81 0.25 7.42 44.97
N TYR A 82 0.17 7.34 43.63
CA TYR A 82 1.28 6.86 42.80
C TYR A 82 2.26 7.95 42.34
N LEU A 83 1.84 9.22 42.29
CA LEU A 83 2.66 10.39 41.95
C LEU A 83 2.52 11.47 43.05
N PRO A 84 3.26 11.34 44.17
CA PRO A 84 3.16 12.29 45.27
C PRO A 84 3.58 13.70 44.86
N GLU A 85 3.23 14.68 45.69
CA GLU A 85 3.66 16.07 45.50
C GLU A 85 5.16 16.17 45.60
N ARG A 86 5.77 16.96 44.72
CA ARG A 86 7.19 17.27 44.84
C ARG A 86 7.36 18.31 45.93
N ASP A 87 8.11 17.97 46.98
CA ASP A 87 8.51 18.94 47.99
C ASP A 87 9.40 20.01 47.33
N PHE A 88 9.18 21.27 47.69
CA PHE A 88 9.98 22.38 47.21
C PHE A 88 11.48 22.15 47.53
N GLU A 89 11.79 21.56 48.69
CA GLU A 89 13.17 21.19 49.03
C GLU A 89 13.76 20.11 48.12
N GLN A 90 12.94 19.20 47.59
CA GLN A 90 13.37 18.15 46.66
C GLN A 90 13.70 18.73 45.29
N VAL A 91 12.84 19.62 44.76
CA VAL A 91 13.07 20.33 43.49
C VAL A 91 14.34 21.19 43.55
N VAL A 92 14.62 21.78 44.72
CA VAL A 92 15.84 22.56 44.99
C VAL A 92 17.10 21.68 44.95
N ARG A 93 17.07 20.49 45.56
CA ARG A 93 18.21 19.54 45.55
C ARG A 93 18.52 19.00 44.14
N GLU A 94 17.51 18.81 43.30
CA GLU A 94 17.69 18.38 41.90
C GLU A 94 18.35 19.45 41.01
N GLN A 95 18.17 20.72 41.33
CA GLN A 95 18.80 21.83 40.60
C GLN A 95 20.22 22.15 41.07
N ASP A 96 20.55 21.83 42.32
CA ASP A 96 21.89 22.02 42.88
C ASP A 96 22.79 20.81 42.57
N LYS A 97 23.44 20.83 41.40
CA LYS A 97 24.43 19.82 41.01
C LYS A 97 25.73 19.88 41.83
N THR A 98 25.90 20.88 42.69
CA THR A 98 27.14 21.21 43.40
C THR A 98 27.09 20.96 44.91
N GLY A 99 25.89 20.82 45.48
CA GLY A 99 25.69 20.59 46.92
C GLY A 99 25.97 21.82 47.80
N GLU A 100 26.02 23.02 47.23
CA GLU A 100 26.22 24.27 47.97
C GLU A 100 24.90 25.03 48.10
N VAL A 101 24.45 25.15 49.36
CA VAL A 101 23.08 25.48 49.81
C VAL A 101 22.66 26.95 49.60
N GLN A 102 23.12 27.64 48.56
CA GLN A 102 22.66 29.01 48.25
C GLN A 102 22.19 29.16 46.80
N LEU A 103 20.91 28.86 46.58
CA LEU A 103 20.22 29.21 45.34
C LEU A 103 20.10 30.73 45.19
N THR A 104 20.40 31.23 44.01
CA THR A 104 20.08 32.60 43.60
C THR A 104 18.56 32.82 43.56
N GLN A 105 18.12 34.08 43.64
CA GLN A 105 16.70 34.43 43.58
C GLN A 105 16.02 33.95 42.29
N GLU A 106 16.78 33.87 41.19
CA GLU A 106 16.33 33.35 39.89
C GLU A 106 16.13 31.83 39.95
N GLN A 107 17.08 31.08 40.51
CA GLN A 107 16.94 29.62 40.72
C GLN A 107 15.78 29.28 41.67
N PHE A 108 15.52 30.09 42.70
CA PHE A 108 14.38 29.91 43.59
C PHE A 108 13.02 30.12 42.88
N SER A 109 12.94 31.15 42.03
CA SER A 109 11.76 31.41 41.20
C SER A 109 11.53 30.27 40.19
N ASP A 110 12.59 29.76 39.58
CA ASP A 110 12.54 28.64 38.64
C ASP A 110 12.13 27.34 39.32
N ALA A 111 12.66 27.02 40.50
CA ALA A 111 12.24 25.86 41.30
C ALA A 111 10.76 25.92 41.66
N ARG A 112 10.25 27.10 42.08
CA ARG A 112 8.80 27.30 42.34
C ARG A 112 7.95 27.11 41.09
N ARG A 113 8.42 27.61 39.94
CA ARG A 113 7.74 27.44 38.65
C ARG A 113 7.68 25.97 38.27
N LEU A 114 8.77 25.22 38.43
CA LEU A 114 8.82 23.79 38.13
C LEU A 114 7.89 22.97 39.02
N GLN A 115 7.85 23.27 40.34
CA GLN A 115 6.92 22.64 41.27
C GLN A 115 5.46 22.87 40.85
N LYS A 116 5.07 24.13 40.62
CA LYS A 116 3.70 24.46 40.16
C LYS A 116 3.35 23.80 38.83
N ASN A 117 4.28 23.76 37.89
CA ASN A 117 4.08 23.09 36.61
C ASN A 117 3.90 21.57 36.77
N TYR A 118 4.63 20.94 37.70
CA TYR A 118 4.45 19.53 38.02
C TYR A 118 3.05 19.26 38.59
N ASP A 119 2.62 20.02 39.60
CA ASP A 119 1.31 19.85 40.22
C ASP A 119 0.16 20.08 39.23
N PHE A 120 0.28 21.11 38.38
CA PHE A 120 -0.66 21.37 37.30
C PHE A 120 -0.75 20.20 36.32
N ASN A 121 0.40 19.68 35.86
CA ASN A 121 0.43 18.54 34.94
C ASN A 121 -0.14 17.27 35.56
N ARG A 122 0.15 17.02 36.85
CA ARG A 122 -0.39 15.88 37.60
C ARG A 122 -1.91 15.96 37.72
N ASN A 123 -2.47 17.13 38.01
CA ASN A 123 -3.92 17.30 38.09
C ASN A 123 -4.58 17.10 36.72
N ASN A 124 -3.95 17.57 35.64
CA ASN A 124 -4.43 17.32 34.28
C ASN A 124 -4.38 15.83 33.91
N LEU A 125 -3.34 15.10 34.34
CA LEU A 125 -3.26 13.65 34.15
C LEU A 125 -4.47 12.93 34.77
N ALA A 126 -4.89 13.30 35.98
CA ALA A 126 -6.09 12.73 36.61
C ALA A 126 -7.36 12.98 35.78
N LEU A 127 -7.50 14.17 35.20
CA LEU A 127 -8.61 14.50 34.30
C LEU A 127 -8.56 13.70 32.99
N GLU A 128 -7.37 13.43 32.45
CA GLU A 128 -7.18 12.58 31.26
C GLU A 128 -7.57 11.13 31.56
N ILE A 129 -7.14 10.58 32.71
CA ILE A 129 -7.51 9.24 33.17
C ILE A 129 -9.03 9.13 33.33
N ALA A 130 -9.69 10.12 33.93
CA ALA A 130 -11.13 10.12 34.12
C ALA A 130 -11.93 10.08 32.81
N LYS A 131 -11.32 10.48 31.68
CA LYS A 131 -11.92 10.43 30.33
C LYS A 131 -11.70 9.09 29.63
N SER A 132 -11.06 8.10 30.26
CA SER A 132 -10.80 6.81 29.63
C SER A 132 -12.11 6.11 29.21
N PRO A 133 -12.11 5.36 28.09
CA PRO A 133 -13.31 4.69 27.57
C PRO A 133 -13.65 3.39 28.32
N VAL A 134 -12.90 3.05 29.39
CA VAL A 134 -13.06 1.83 30.19
C VAL A 134 -14.42 1.77 30.86
N ASP A 135 -14.93 0.57 31.11
CA ASP A 135 -16.19 0.38 31.84
C ASP A 135 -16.09 0.77 33.33
N GLU A 136 -17.25 1.04 33.93
CA GLU A 136 -17.32 1.61 35.28
C GLU A 136 -16.90 0.62 36.38
N GLY A 137 -17.26 -0.65 36.21
CA GLY A 137 -16.88 -1.72 37.14
C GLY A 137 -15.39 -2.10 37.09
N GLU A 138 -14.64 -1.57 36.13
CA GLU A 138 -13.22 -1.92 35.92
C GLU A 138 -12.29 -0.69 35.99
N PHE A 139 -12.85 0.51 36.18
CA PHE A 139 -12.09 1.75 36.10
C PHE A 139 -11.01 1.83 37.18
N LYS A 140 -11.31 1.37 38.41
CA LYS A 140 -10.34 1.38 39.51
C LYS A 140 -9.17 0.45 39.20
N GLU A 141 -9.48 -0.79 38.85
CA GLU A 141 -8.53 -1.84 38.50
C GLU A 141 -7.65 -1.41 37.32
N TYR A 142 -8.24 -0.80 36.29
CA TYR A 142 -7.52 -0.23 35.16
C TYR A 142 -6.47 0.81 35.57
N VAL A 143 -6.84 1.76 36.44
CA VAL A 143 -5.90 2.79 36.90
C VAL A 143 -4.76 2.17 37.71
N GLU A 144 -5.08 1.28 38.65
CA GLU A 144 -4.09 0.55 39.45
C GLU A 144 -3.14 -0.27 38.56
N GLU A 145 -3.67 -0.97 37.56
CA GLU A 145 -2.87 -1.80 36.64
C GLU A 145 -1.96 -0.96 35.73
N ILE A 146 -2.40 0.22 35.27
CA ILE A 146 -1.56 1.14 34.49
C ILE A 146 -0.39 1.66 35.31
N PHE A 147 -0.62 2.05 36.57
CA PHE A 147 0.47 2.52 37.44
C PHE A 147 1.44 1.38 37.79
N SER A 148 0.92 0.18 38.07
CA SER A 148 1.73 -1.02 38.26
C SER A 148 2.56 -1.33 37.01
N PHE A 149 1.95 -1.27 35.82
CA PHE A 149 2.66 -1.50 34.56
C PHE A 149 3.72 -0.43 34.30
N ALA A 150 3.44 0.84 34.59
CA ALA A 150 4.43 1.91 34.48
C ALA A 150 5.65 1.63 35.37
N LYS A 151 5.43 1.27 36.64
CA LYS A 151 6.51 0.92 37.56
C LYS A 151 7.34 -0.26 37.06
N GLU A 152 6.68 -1.27 36.49
CA GLU A 152 7.36 -2.42 35.89
C GLU A 152 8.17 -2.04 34.66
N LEU A 153 7.64 -1.20 33.78
CA LEU A 153 8.26 -0.75 32.54
C LEU A 153 9.49 0.12 32.78
N TYR A 154 9.35 1.16 33.61
CA TYR A 154 10.43 2.10 33.90
C TYR A 154 11.44 1.53 34.92
N GLY A 155 11.04 0.54 35.73
CA GLY A 155 11.90 -0.08 36.73
C GLY A 155 11.84 0.62 38.08
N GLU A 156 12.05 -0.13 39.17
CA GLU A 156 11.86 0.38 40.54
C GLU A 156 12.83 1.50 40.95
N ASN A 157 13.95 1.64 40.25
CA ASN A 157 14.99 2.63 40.52
C ASN A 157 14.83 3.93 39.69
N LEU A 158 13.86 4.00 38.77
CA LEU A 158 13.58 5.18 37.96
C LEU A 158 12.25 5.81 38.41
N GLU A 159 12.26 7.11 38.72
CA GLU A 159 11.02 7.84 39.02
C GLU A 159 10.15 7.95 37.76
N THR A 160 8.96 7.35 37.79
CA THR A 160 7.94 7.52 36.75
C THR A 160 7.47 8.98 36.72
N SER A 161 7.65 9.68 35.61
CA SER A 161 7.19 11.06 35.49
C SER A 161 5.71 11.17 35.08
N VAL A 162 5.12 12.36 35.27
CA VAL A 162 3.78 12.65 34.72
C VAL A 162 3.75 12.50 33.19
N GLY A 163 4.85 12.85 32.50
CA GLY A 163 4.96 12.70 31.04
C GLY A 163 4.99 11.23 30.61
N ASP A 164 5.64 10.38 31.38
CA ASP A 164 5.68 8.92 31.15
C ASP A 164 4.29 8.29 31.29
N MET A 165 3.52 8.72 32.30
CA MET A 165 2.14 8.28 32.48
C MET A 165 1.23 8.74 31.34
N ARG A 166 1.35 10.00 30.88
CA ARG A 166 0.60 10.47 29.70
C ARG A 166 0.93 9.65 28.46
N SER A 167 2.21 9.33 28.26
CA SER A 167 2.66 8.50 27.15
C SER A 167 2.03 7.11 27.22
N LEU A 168 1.96 6.50 28.40
CA LEU A 168 1.29 5.21 28.61
C LEU A 168 -0.23 5.27 28.41
N LEU A 169 -0.90 6.33 28.85
CA LEU A 169 -2.33 6.52 28.61
C LEU A 169 -2.65 6.73 27.12
N SER A 170 -1.70 7.25 26.35
CA SER A 170 -1.83 7.29 24.90
C SER A 170 -1.72 5.89 24.27
N LEU A 171 -1.08 4.93 24.94
CA LEU A 171 -0.91 3.56 24.45
C LEU A 171 -2.06 2.64 24.89
N VAL A 172 -2.42 2.69 26.17
CA VAL A 172 -3.40 1.81 26.83
C VAL A 172 -4.74 2.52 26.97
N HIS A 173 -5.80 1.92 26.46
CA HIS A 173 -7.17 2.44 26.55
C HIS A 173 -8.17 1.46 27.17
N ILE A 174 -7.84 0.17 27.16
CA ILE A 174 -8.60 -0.89 27.81
C ILE A 174 -7.64 -1.75 28.65
N ARG A 175 -8.20 -2.44 29.63
CA ARG A 175 -7.44 -3.22 30.60
C ARG A 175 -6.68 -4.38 29.96
N GLU A 176 -7.31 -5.05 29.00
CA GLU A 176 -6.78 -6.23 28.30
C GLU A 176 -5.45 -5.94 27.58
N GLN A 177 -5.26 -4.70 27.13
CA GLN A 177 -4.00 -4.28 26.50
C GLN A 177 -2.81 -4.31 27.46
N ILE A 178 -3.04 -4.08 28.75
CA ILE A 178 -1.97 -4.04 29.75
C ILE A 178 -1.31 -5.42 29.87
N SER A 179 -2.10 -6.48 29.89
CA SER A 179 -1.58 -7.85 29.96
C SER A 179 -0.72 -8.16 28.74
N LEU A 180 -1.23 -7.86 27.53
CA LEU A 180 -0.48 -8.08 26.29
C LEU A 180 0.84 -7.28 26.26
N TYR A 181 0.82 -6.02 26.70
CA TYR A 181 2.02 -5.18 26.69
C TYR A 181 3.02 -5.58 27.77
N ARG A 182 2.58 -6.19 28.87
CA ARG A 182 3.48 -6.87 29.82
C ARG A 182 4.18 -8.05 29.16
N ASP A 183 3.46 -8.89 28.43
CA ASP A 183 4.07 -10.01 27.69
C ASP A 183 5.12 -9.49 26.70
N PHE A 184 4.80 -8.44 25.94
CA PHE A 184 5.76 -7.77 25.04
C PHE A 184 6.98 -7.23 25.78
N MET A 185 6.78 -6.58 26.94
CA MET A 185 7.88 -6.10 27.78
C MET A 185 8.78 -7.25 28.25
N HIS A 186 8.21 -8.37 28.67
CA HIS A 186 8.97 -9.54 29.09
C HIS A 186 9.80 -10.11 27.93
N GLU A 187 9.20 -10.31 26.76
CA GLU A 187 9.89 -10.80 25.56
C GLU A 187 11.02 -9.85 25.10
N TRP A 188 10.80 -8.53 25.18
CA TRP A 188 11.82 -7.52 24.88
C TRP A 188 13.02 -7.65 25.82
N ARG A 189 12.77 -7.77 27.13
CA ARG A 189 13.83 -7.90 28.15
C ARG A 189 14.60 -9.21 28.04
N GLU A 190 13.93 -10.29 27.68
CA GLU A 190 14.59 -11.57 27.39
C GLU A 190 15.48 -11.49 26.15
N THR A 191 15.05 -10.73 25.14
CA THR A 191 15.79 -10.58 23.88
C THR A 191 16.97 -9.62 24.01
N PHE A 192 16.80 -8.53 24.77
CA PHE A 192 17.81 -7.49 24.98
C PHE A 192 18.14 -7.37 26.48
N PRO A 193 18.85 -8.37 27.06
CA PRO A 193 19.19 -8.35 28.47
C PRO A 193 20.14 -7.19 28.77
N LEU A 194 19.82 -6.45 29.82
CA LEU A 194 20.60 -5.31 30.29
C LEU A 194 21.74 -5.78 31.19
N ALA A 195 22.89 -5.10 31.15
CA ALA A 195 23.85 -5.20 32.24
C ALA A 195 23.21 -4.55 33.48
N ASN A 196 23.01 -5.32 34.56
CA ASN A 196 22.14 -4.96 35.70
C ASN A 196 22.47 -3.66 36.47
N GLU A 197 23.50 -2.90 36.08
CA GLU A 197 24.00 -1.74 36.82
C GLU A 197 24.10 -0.44 36.01
N ASP A 198 23.86 -0.45 34.69
CA ASP A 198 23.93 0.77 33.86
C ASP A 198 22.55 1.43 33.69
N LEU A 199 22.33 2.53 34.42
CA LEU A 199 21.11 3.34 34.37
C LEU A 199 20.84 3.96 32.99
N ASP A 200 21.88 4.31 32.23
CA ASP A 200 21.72 4.90 30.90
C ASP A 200 21.34 3.82 29.87
N GLU A 201 21.86 2.60 30.00
CA GLU A 201 21.41 1.46 29.20
C GLU A 201 19.97 1.06 29.52
N GLN A 202 19.59 1.05 30.80
CA GLN A 202 18.20 0.82 31.23
C GLN A 202 17.24 1.83 30.58
N LYS A 203 17.55 3.13 30.67
CA LYS A 203 16.73 4.18 30.03
C LYS A 203 16.62 4.00 28.52
N LYS A 204 17.73 3.68 27.83
CA LYS A 204 17.71 3.44 26.38
C LYS A 204 16.84 2.25 26.00
N SER A 205 16.89 1.16 26.77
CA SER A 205 16.06 -0.02 26.53
C SER A 205 14.58 0.26 26.73
N VAL A 206 14.22 1.02 27.78
CA VAL A 206 12.84 1.45 28.02
C VAL A 206 12.32 2.36 26.91
N GLU A 207 13.11 3.34 26.47
CA GLU A 207 12.73 4.19 25.34
C GLU A 207 12.60 3.41 24.03
N GLY A 208 13.45 2.40 23.80
CA GLY A 208 13.32 1.49 22.66
C GLY A 208 12.01 0.68 22.68
N LEU A 209 11.64 0.13 23.83
CA LEU A 209 10.39 -0.58 24.01
C LEU A 209 9.17 0.35 23.86
N LYS A 210 9.23 1.56 24.41
CA LYS A 210 8.17 2.57 24.24
C LYS A 210 7.96 2.91 22.77
N HIS A 211 9.04 3.16 22.03
CA HIS A 211 8.98 3.40 20.60
C HIS A 211 8.33 2.21 19.87
N MET A 212 8.73 0.99 20.19
CA MET A 212 8.13 -0.22 19.62
C MET A 212 6.63 -0.33 19.91
N LEU A 213 6.19 -0.08 21.15
CA LEU A 213 4.77 -0.11 21.51
C LEU A 213 3.97 0.97 20.76
N VAL A 214 4.52 2.18 20.61
CA VAL A 214 3.90 3.26 19.83
C VAL A 214 3.71 2.83 18.37
N GLU A 215 4.74 2.27 17.76
CA GLU A 215 4.72 1.85 16.36
C GLU A 215 3.79 0.64 16.13
N VAL A 216 3.88 -0.41 16.95
CA VAL A 216 3.02 -1.60 16.84
C VAL A 216 1.55 -1.25 17.03
N THR A 217 1.24 -0.30 17.91
CA THR A 217 -0.14 0.12 18.20
C THR A 217 -0.62 1.28 17.33
N GLU A 218 0.27 1.87 16.53
CA GLU A 218 0.08 3.11 15.77
C GLU A 218 -0.63 4.21 16.57
N SER A 219 -0.25 4.36 17.84
CA SER A 219 -0.89 5.30 18.78
C SER A 219 -0.70 6.77 18.42
N ASN A 220 0.30 7.05 17.59
CA ASN A 220 0.64 8.37 17.09
C ASN A 220 -0.19 8.82 15.87
N ARG A 221 -1.05 7.95 15.30
CA ARG A 221 -1.85 8.26 14.11
C ARG A 221 -3.27 8.72 14.44
N TRP A 222 -3.78 9.65 13.63
CA TRP A 222 -5.17 10.12 13.71
C TRP A 222 -5.89 10.04 12.34
N PRO A 223 -7.11 9.48 12.27
CA PRO A 223 -7.79 8.73 13.33
C PRO A 223 -7.00 7.47 13.70
N ARG A 224 -7.04 7.08 14.98
CA ARG A 224 -6.28 5.94 15.48
C ARG A 224 -6.84 4.64 14.89
N LEU A 225 -5.95 3.75 14.47
CA LEU A 225 -6.32 2.42 13.99
C LEU A 225 -6.54 1.47 15.17
N THR A 226 -7.50 0.57 15.03
CA THR A 226 -7.75 -0.51 16.00
C THR A 226 -7.29 -1.84 15.42
N PHE A 227 -6.53 -2.58 16.23
CA PHE A 227 -5.99 -3.89 15.86
C PHE A 227 -6.41 -4.91 16.90
N ASN A 228 -6.66 -6.15 16.46
CA ASN A 228 -6.88 -7.26 17.38
C ASN A 228 -5.55 -7.75 17.99
N GLU A 229 -5.64 -8.57 19.03
CA GLU A 229 -4.47 -9.10 19.76
C GLU A 229 -3.48 -9.82 18.82
N MET A 230 -3.98 -10.63 17.89
CA MET A 230 -3.15 -11.36 16.92
C MET A 230 -2.35 -10.40 16.03
N GLN A 231 -2.99 -9.36 15.49
CA GLN A 231 -2.34 -8.34 14.67
C GLN A 231 -1.28 -7.54 15.44
N LEU A 232 -1.53 -7.26 16.73
CA LEU A 232 -0.54 -6.62 17.61
C LEU A 232 0.64 -7.56 17.88
N ARG A 233 0.38 -8.84 18.14
CA ARG A 233 1.42 -9.86 18.37
C ARG A 233 2.29 -10.05 17.13
N GLU A 234 1.68 -10.21 15.96
CA GLU A 234 2.38 -10.34 14.67
C GLU A 234 3.31 -9.14 14.41
N GLY A 235 2.80 -7.93 14.63
CA GLY A 235 3.61 -6.72 14.48
C GLY A 235 4.75 -6.63 15.49
N PHE A 236 4.49 -6.96 16.75
CA PHE A 236 5.51 -6.96 17.80
C PHE A 236 6.62 -7.99 17.52
N VAL A 237 6.26 -9.24 17.22
CA VAL A 237 7.23 -10.31 16.92
C VAL A 237 8.06 -9.94 15.69
N GLY A 238 7.44 -9.39 14.65
CA GLY A 238 8.16 -8.90 13.47
C GLY A 238 9.14 -7.77 13.77
N MET A 239 8.74 -6.77 14.55
CA MET A 239 9.64 -5.69 14.98
C MET A 239 10.78 -6.24 15.84
N LEU A 240 10.48 -7.09 16.82
CA LEU A 240 11.47 -7.71 17.69
C LEU A 240 12.51 -8.49 16.88
N ALA A 241 12.08 -9.31 15.92
CA ALA A 241 12.95 -10.04 15.01
C ALA A 241 13.85 -9.11 14.17
N THR A 242 13.30 -7.99 13.69
CA THR A 242 14.03 -6.98 12.91
C THR A 242 15.13 -6.31 13.74
N HIS A 243 14.80 -5.84 14.95
CA HIS A 243 15.79 -5.23 15.85
C HIS A 243 16.87 -6.24 16.25
N LYS A 244 16.48 -7.48 16.58
CA LYS A 244 17.43 -8.56 16.92
C LYS A 244 18.37 -8.86 15.76
N PHE A 245 17.85 -8.92 14.53
CA PHE A 245 18.66 -9.11 13.34
C PHE A 245 19.71 -8.00 13.20
N VAL A 246 19.31 -6.73 13.27
CA VAL A 246 20.24 -5.61 13.08
C VAL A 246 21.30 -5.51 14.17
N GLN A 247 20.95 -5.83 15.43
CA GLN A 247 21.94 -5.91 16.51
C GLN A 247 22.90 -7.10 16.36
N SER A 248 22.46 -8.20 15.74
CA SER A 248 23.30 -9.36 15.48
C SER A 248 24.31 -9.16 14.35
N LEU A 249 24.18 -8.09 13.55
CA LEU A 249 25.08 -7.82 12.43
C LEU A 249 26.48 -7.43 12.91
N PRO A 250 27.54 -7.88 12.22
CA PRO A 250 28.92 -7.52 12.55
C PRO A 250 29.15 -6.00 12.64
N GLN A 251 30.14 -5.58 13.45
CA GLN A 251 30.49 -4.16 13.61
C GLN A 251 30.97 -3.47 12.32
N GLY A 252 31.42 -4.23 11.32
CA GLY A 252 31.88 -3.70 10.02
C GLY A 252 30.78 -3.38 9.00
N ILE A 253 29.50 -3.67 9.30
CA ILE A 253 28.39 -3.35 8.40
C ILE A 253 28.06 -1.86 8.50
N ASP A 254 27.93 -1.20 7.35
CA ASP A 254 27.58 0.21 7.23
C ASP A 254 26.31 0.58 8.00
N ASN A 255 26.35 1.68 8.75
CA ASN A 255 25.23 2.11 9.58
C ASN A 255 24.01 2.53 8.75
N ASN A 256 24.19 3.11 7.56
CA ASN A 256 23.04 3.44 6.72
C ASN A 256 22.37 2.15 6.22
N LEU A 257 23.14 1.14 5.82
CA LEU A 257 22.58 -0.16 5.45
C LEU A 257 21.81 -0.82 6.61
N LYS A 258 22.33 -0.75 7.85
CA LYS A 258 21.61 -1.20 9.05
C LYS A 258 20.27 -0.48 9.21
N GLN A 259 20.23 0.83 8.99
CA GLN A 259 18.99 1.61 9.05
C GLN A 259 18.00 1.19 7.95
N GLU A 260 18.47 0.93 6.73
CA GLU A 260 17.59 0.43 5.65
C GLU A 260 17.02 -0.96 5.96
N PHE A 261 17.79 -1.83 6.63
CA PHE A 261 17.27 -3.11 7.11
C PHE A 261 16.19 -2.94 8.17
N LEU A 262 16.38 -2.03 9.14
CA LEU A 262 15.35 -1.68 10.12
C LEU A 262 14.07 -1.18 9.43
N ILE A 263 14.20 -0.17 8.56
CA ILE A 263 13.07 0.43 7.84
C ILE A 263 12.29 -0.61 7.04
N GLY A 264 12.98 -1.52 6.36
CA GLY A 264 12.35 -2.59 5.58
C GLY A 264 11.58 -3.58 6.46
N GLY A 265 12.19 -4.05 7.55
CA GLY A 265 11.55 -5.01 8.46
C GLY A 265 10.37 -4.41 9.23
N GLU A 266 10.53 -3.20 9.76
CA GLU A 266 9.47 -2.46 10.47
C GLU A 266 8.28 -2.17 9.56
N ARG A 267 8.53 -1.82 8.29
CA ARG A 267 7.47 -1.60 7.31
C ARG A 267 6.55 -2.82 7.15
N ILE A 268 7.12 -4.02 7.06
CA ILE A 268 6.33 -5.25 6.95
C ILE A 268 5.67 -5.57 8.29
N ALA A 269 6.42 -5.48 9.39
CA ALA A 269 5.92 -5.79 10.72
C ALA A 269 4.67 -4.96 11.07
N ILE A 270 4.69 -3.65 10.79
CA ILE A 270 3.59 -2.74 11.14
C ILE A 270 2.53 -2.69 10.04
N GLY A 271 2.95 -2.60 8.77
CA GLY A 271 2.05 -2.40 7.63
C GLY A 271 1.34 -3.68 7.17
N VAL A 272 2.05 -4.82 7.16
CA VAL A 272 1.51 -6.11 6.72
C VAL A 272 1.06 -6.97 7.90
N ARG A 273 1.76 -6.85 9.05
CA ARG A 273 1.52 -7.62 10.28
C ARG A 273 1.57 -9.13 10.06
N ASP A 274 2.70 -9.55 9.49
CA ASP A 274 3.02 -10.94 9.18
C ASP A 274 4.50 -11.18 9.50
N HIS A 275 4.78 -11.80 10.64
CA HIS A 275 6.15 -12.05 11.08
C HIS A 275 6.89 -13.03 10.16
N THR A 276 6.17 -13.96 9.51
CA THR A 276 6.78 -14.91 8.58
C THR A 276 7.35 -14.18 7.36
N GLN A 277 6.66 -13.14 6.87
CA GLN A 277 7.20 -12.29 5.81
C GLN A 277 8.40 -11.46 6.26
N VAL A 278 8.41 -10.99 7.51
CA VAL A 278 9.59 -10.32 8.08
C VAL A 278 10.78 -11.28 8.10
N GLU A 279 10.61 -12.51 8.59
CA GLU A 279 11.69 -13.49 8.60
C GLU A 279 12.25 -13.80 7.20
N ARG A 280 11.38 -13.91 6.20
CA ARG A 280 11.78 -14.08 4.79
C ARG A 280 12.58 -12.88 4.29
N LEU A 281 12.15 -11.65 4.60
CA LEU A 281 12.91 -10.44 4.27
C LEU A 281 14.29 -10.43 4.94
N LEU A 282 14.35 -10.70 6.25
CA LEU A 282 15.59 -10.71 7.02
C LEU A 282 16.57 -11.79 6.54
N SER A 283 16.05 -12.92 6.03
CA SER A 283 16.83 -13.96 5.37
C SER A 283 17.58 -13.43 4.15
N ILE A 284 16.90 -12.65 3.29
CA ILE A 284 17.50 -11.98 2.13
C ILE A 284 18.55 -10.95 2.59
N TYR A 285 18.21 -10.13 3.59
CA TYR A 285 19.13 -9.11 4.11
C TYR A 285 20.40 -9.70 4.71
N ARG A 286 20.32 -10.88 5.33
CA ARG A 286 21.48 -11.58 5.89
C ARG A 286 22.51 -11.90 4.82
N ASP A 287 22.07 -12.39 3.67
CA ASP A 287 22.94 -12.79 2.57
C ASP A 287 23.66 -11.59 1.96
N ILE A 288 22.92 -10.49 1.74
CA ILE A 288 23.46 -9.30 1.12
C ILE A 288 24.22 -8.37 2.08
N ALA A 289 24.12 -8.57 3.40
CA ALA A 289 24.86 -7.77 4.38
C ALA A 289 26.38 -7.81 4.10
N SER A 290 26.89 -8.95 3.64
CA SER A 290 28.31 -9.14 3.29
C SER A 290 28.79 -8.27 2.11
N LEU A 291 27.88 -7.78 1.26
CA LEU A 291 28.20 -6.95 0.10
C LEU A 291 28.51 -5.49 0.47
N GLY A 292 28.22 -5.08 1.71
CA GLY A 292 28.46 -3.72 2.21
C GLY A 292 27.44 -2.67 1.73
N GLY A 293 27.56 -1.44 2.24
CA GLY A 293 26.59 -0.34 2.05
C GLY A 293 26.71 0.45 0.74
N GLY A 294 27.08 -0.20 -0.37
CA GLY A 294 27.11 0.46 -1.69
C GLY A 294 25.71 0.89 -2.17
N ASP A 295 25.63 1.85 -3.08
CA ASP A 295 24.37 2.38 -3.62
C ASP A 295 23.47 1.26 -4.19
N VAL A 296 24.06 0.29 -4.90
CA VAL A 296 23.33 -0.87 -5.44
C VAL A 296 22.71 -1.72 -4.33
N THR A 297 23.46 -2.05 -3.27
CA THR A 297 22.94 -2.83 -2.14
C THR A 297 21.79 -2.09 -1.48
N LYS A 298 21.96 -0.78 -1.26
CA LYS A 298 20.91 0.07 -0.69
C LYS A 298 19.64 0.06 -1.56
N LYS A 299 19.77 0.24 -2.87
CA LYS A 299 18.64 0.22 -3.82
C LYS A 299 17.95 -1.14 -3.86
N PHE A 300 18.71 -2.22 -3.81
CA PHE A 300 18.16 -3.57 -3.72
C PHE A 300 17.39 -3.77 -2.42
N THR A 301 17.97 -3.41 -1.26
CA THR A 301 17.31 -3.48 0.04
C THR A 301 16.00 -2.70 0.06
N GLU A 302 16.02 -1.45 -0.40
CA GLU A 302 14.80 -0.63 -0.51
C GLU A 302 13.77 -1.32 -1.42
N ALA A 303 14.18 -1.82 -2.59
CA ALA A 303 13.28 -2.46 -3.53
C ALA A 303 12.60 -3.71 -2.96
N VAL A 304 13.36 -4.59 -2.31
CA VAL A 304 12.79 -5.82 -1.70
C VAL A 304 11.85 -5.47 -0.56
N GLY A 305 12.22 -4.53 0.33
CA GLY A 305 11.37 -4.10 1.44
C GLY A 305 10.07 -3.44 0.98
N ARG A 306 10.12 -2.63 -0.09
CA ARG A 306 8.91 -2.03 -0.69
C ARG A 306 8.04 -3.07 -1.38
N TYR A 307 8.63 -3.93 -2.20
CA TYR A 307 7.91 -5.02 -2.86
C TYR A 307 7.20 -5.91 -1.84
N ALA A 308 7.89 -6.31 -0.76
CA ALA A 308 7.34 -7.14 0.30
C ALA A 308 6.20 -6.48 1.11
N SER A 309 6.11 -5.14 1.09
CA SER A 309 4.96 -4.43 1.68
C SER A 309 3.71 -4.47 0.81
N ASN A 310 3.87 -4.62 -0.50
CA ASN A 310 2.76 -4.65 -1.47
C ASN A 310 2.36 -6.09 -1.84
N HIS A 311 3.32 -7.01 -1.88
CA HIS A 311 3.15 -8.38 -2.36
C HIS A 311 3.84 -9.38 -1.43
N PRO A 312 3.24 -10.57 -1.24
CA PRO A 312 3.83 -11.58 -0.37
C PRO A 312 5.16 -12.11 -0.93
N LEU A 313 6.18 -12.18 -0.06
CA LEU A 313 7.41 -12.90 -0.35
C LEU A 313 7.17 -14.41 -0.26
N GLY A 314 7.14 -15.10 -1.40
CA GLY A 314 7.12 -16.56 -1.46
C GLY A 314 8.42 -17.19 -0.92
N GLU A 315 8.44 -18.51 -0.73
CA GLU A 315 9.63 -19.22 -0.26
C GLU A 315 10.79 -19.10 -1.26
N GLU A 316 10.45 -19.12 -2.55
CA GLU A 316 11.41 -19.04 -3.65
C GLU A 316 11.86 -17.61 -3.96
N ALA A 317 11.18 -16.58 -3.43
CA ALA A 317 11.44 -15.19 -3.79
C ALA A 317 12.88 -14.76 -3.52
N ARG A 318 13.49 -15.30 -2.46
CA ARG A 318 14.90 -15.07 -2.13
C ARG A 318 15.82 -15.42 -3.29
N GLU A 319 15.67 -16.62 -3.86
CA GLU A 319 16.52 -17.09 -4.95
C GLU A 319 16.45 -16.18 -6.17
N GLY A 320 15.23 -15.84 -6.60
CA GLY A 320 15.02 -15.03 -7.79
C GLY A 320 15.47 -13.58 -7.63
N LEU A 321 15.25 -12.99 -6.45
CA LEU A 321 15.71 -11.63 -6.15
C LEU A 321 17.24 -11.56 -6.05
N GLU A 322 17.88 -12.49 -5.34
CA GLU A 322 19.34 -12.50 -5.16
C GLU A 322 20.10 -12.88 -6.43
N LYS A 323 19.61 -13.86 -7.21
CA LYS A 323 20.31 -14.35 -8.41
C LYS A 323 19.88 -13.63 -9.69
N GLY A 324 18.74 -12.96 -9.69
CA GLY A 324 18.21 -12.22 -10.84
C GLY A 324 18.30 -10.70 -10.65
N LEU A 325 17.48 -10.16 -9.73
CA LEU A 325 17.33 -8.71 -9.57
C LEU A 325 18.64 -8.03 -9.13
N LEU A 326 19.35 -8.59 -8.13
CA LEU A 326 20.57 -7.98 -7.61
C LEU A 326 21.67 -7.87 -8.69
N PRO A 327 22.04 -8.93 -9.45
CA PRO A 327 22.96 -8.82 -10.58
C PRO A 327 22.48 -7.86 -11.67
N ALA A 328 21.18 -7.79 -11.94
CA ALA A 328 20.64 -6.82 -12.90
C ALA A 328 20.87 -5.36 -12.44
N LEU A 329 20.72 -5.08 -11.14
CA LEU A 329 21.04 -3.76 -10.58
C LEU A 329 22.55 -3.47 -10.61
N GLN A 330 23.39 -4.46 -10.28
CA GLN A 330 24.86 -4.32 -10.31
C GLN A 330 25.40 -4.04 -11.71
N SER A 331 24.78 -4.63 -12.73
CA SER A 331 25.15 -4.43 -14.14
C SER A 331 24.51 -3.19 -14.78
N TYR A 332 23.73 -2.41 -14.03
CA TYR A 332 22.95 -1.28 -14.54
C TYR A 332 22.08 -1.67 -15.75
N ASN A 333 21.49 -2.87 -15.71
CA ASN A 333 20.64 -3.36 -16.78
C ASN A 333 19.49 -2.37 -17.01
N SER A 334 19.27 -1.99 -18.28
CA SER A 334 18.26 -1.01 -18.67
C SER A 334 16.85 -1.35 -18.17
N GLN A 335 16.55 -2.63 -17.98
CA GLN A 335 15.26 -3.13 -17.50
C GLN A 335 14.97 -2.79 -16.04
N VAL A 336 16.00 -2.55 -15.21
CA VAL A 336 15.84 -2.27 -13.77
C VAL A 336 16.23 -0.83 -13.39
N LEU A 337 16.58 0.00 -14.38
CA LEU A 337 16.99 1.39 -14.13
C LEU A 337 15.90 2.23 -13.45
N VAL A 338 14.62 1.89 -13.64
CA VAL A 338 13.51 2.54 -12.93
C VAL A 338 13.67 2.41 -11.42
N ILE A 339 14.08 1.24 -10.92
CA ILE A 339 14.34 1.01 -9.49
C ILE A 339 15.53 1.85 -9.03
N SER A 340 16.59 1.93 -9.83
CA SER A 340 17.81 2.68 -9.48
C SER A 340 17.53 4.19 -9.34
N LYS A 341 16.69 4.76 -10.19
CA LYS A 341 16.31 6.18 -10.18
C LYS A 341 15.35 6.57 -9.04
N GLY A 342 14.47 5.66 -8.64
CA GLY A 342 13.48 5.90 -7.58
C GLY A 342 12.30 6.79 -8.02
N GLY A 343 11.60 7.34 -7.03
CA GLY A 343 10.39 8.16 -7.21
C GLY A 343 9.09 7.37 -6.99
N ASN A 344 7.98 7.89 -7.52
CA ASN A 344 6.68 7.22 -7.45
C ASN A 344 6.58 6.12 -8.52
N ILE A 345 7.21 4.98 -8.24
CA ILE A 345 7.38 3.84 -9.16
C ILE A 345 6.67 2.58 -8.65
N TRP A 346 6.05 2.66 -7.47
CA TRP A 346 5.45 1.56 -6.73
C TRP A 346 3.91 1.68 -6.77
N GLY A 347 3.21 0.58 -6.60
CA GLY A 347 1.77 0.53 -6.39
C GLY A 347 1.40 1.29 -5.11
N MET A 348 0.22 1.92 -5.13
CA MET A 348 -0.25 2.75 -4.02
C MET A 348 -0.97 1.94 -2.94
N GLN A 349 -1.46 0.75 -3.29
CA GLN A 349 -2.14 -0.16 -2.38
C GLN A 349 -1.52 -1.55 -2.42
N ARG A 350 -1.81 -2.35 -1.40
CA ARG A 350 -1.40 -3.76 -1.35
C ARG A 350 -2.04 -4.52 -2.51
N GLY A 351 -1.22 -5.23 -3.29
CA GLY A 351 -1.66 -5.95 -4.47
C GLY A 351 -1.67 -5.15 -5.78
N ASP A 352 -1.52 -3.81 -5.71
CA ASP A 352 -1.35 -2.97 -6.90
C ASP A 352 0.03 -3.17 -7.52
N PHE A 353 0.11 -3.08 -8.85
CA PHE A 353 1.38 -3.09 -9.56
C PHE A 353 1.78 -1.69 -10.03
N GLY A 354 2.85 -1.15 -9.45
CA GLY A 354 3.68 -0.14 -10.10
C GLY A 354 4.76 -0.78 -10.97
N ALA A 355 5.49 0.04 -11.75
CA ALA A 355 6.61 -0.44 -12.56
C ALA A 355 7.66 -1.22 -11.76
N ALA A 356 7.99 -0.77 -10.55
CA ALA A 356 8.97 -1.44 -9.70
C ALA A 356 8.42 -2.72 -9.06
N ASP A 357 7.14 -2.75 -8.68
CA ASP A 357 6.49 -3.98 -8.20
C ASP A 357 6.52 -5.05 -9.28
N PHE A 358 6.13 -4.71 -10.52
CA PHE A 358 6.16 -5.64 -11.64
C PHE A 358 7.56 -6.19 -11.90
N ILE A 359 8.59 -5.33 -11.91
CA ILE A 359 9.99 -5.77 -12.08
C ILE A 359 10.40 -6.73 -10.96
N CYS A 360 10.13 -6.38 -9.70
CA CYS A 360 10.48 -7.24 -8.56
C CYS A 360 9.71 -8.56 -8.61
N HIS A 361 8.43 -8.52 -8.96
CA HIS A 361 7.56 -9.69 -9.08
C HIS A 361 8.03 -10.64 -10.19
N ALA A 362 8.47 -10.09 -11.33
CA ALA A 362 9.03 -10.87 -12.43
C ALA A 362 10.25 -11.69 -12.00
N TYR A 363 11.10 -11.13 -11.13
CA TYR A 363 12.24 -11.87 -10.56
C TYR A 363 11.86 -12.75 -9.37
N ALA A 364 10.86 -12.39 -8.57
CA ALA A 364 10.54 -13.10 -7.33
C ALA A 364 9.70 -14.37 -7.51
N LYS A 365 9.05 -14.56 -8.67
CA LYS A 365 8.13 -15.69 -8.87
C LYS A 365 8.79 -16.87 -9.57
N LYS A 366 8.42 -18.07 -9.14
CA LYS A 366 8.73 -19.31 -9.86
C LYS A 366 8.06 -19.30 -11.24
N VAL A 367 8.74 -19.79 -12.27
CA VAL A 367 8.19 -19.88 -13.61
C VAL A 367 7.20 -21.05 -13.66
N THR A 368 5.91 -20.73 -13.67
CA THR A 368 4.77 -21.65 -13.82
C THR A 368 3.69 -20.97 -14.67
N SER A 369 2.78 -21.73 -15.28
CA SER A 369 1.71 -21.15 -16.10
C SER A 369 0.88 -20.12 -15.33
N ALA A 370 0.59 -20.39 -14.05
CA ALA A 370 -0.19 -19.50 -13.20
C ALA A 370 0.54 -18.19 -12.89
N ASN A 371 1.84 -18.26 -12.58
CA ASN A 371 2.64 -17.07 -12.28
C ASN A 371 2.94 -16.24 -13.54
N ILE A 372 3.10 -16.88 -14.70
CA ILE A 372 3.22 -16.17 -15.99
C ILE A 372 1.92 -15.43 -16.27
N ASN A 373 0.76 -16.05 -16.01
CA ASN A 373 -0.53 -15.38 -16.16
C ASN A 373 -0.64 -14.14 -15.25
N GLU A 374 -0.28 -14.27 -13.97
CA GLU A 374 -0.23 -13.15 -13.01
C GLU A 374 0.68 -12.02 -13.52
N LEU A 375 1.86 -12.36 -14.03
CA LEU A 375 2.80 -11.41 -14.62
C LEU A 375 2.26 -10.72 -15.88
N MET A 376 1.56 -11.45 -16.75
CA MET A 376 0.91 -10.87 -17.93
C MET A 376 -0.22 -9.91 -17.53
N LEU A 377 -1.00 -10.23 -16.49
CA LEU A 377 -2.02 -9.34 -15.94
C LEU A 377 -1.37 -8.07 -15.37
N ALA A 378 -0.31 -8.21 -14.57
CA ALA A 378 0.45 -7.09 -14.04
C ALA A 378 1.05 -6.21 -15.16
N ALA A 379 1.58 -6.81 -16.22
CA ALA A 379 2.12 -6.08 -17.37
C ALA A 379 1.05 -5.25 -18.11
N ARG A 380 -0.24 -5.63 -18.02
CA ARG A 380 -1.37 -4.86 -18.58
C ARG A 380 -1.82 -3.72 -17.67
N GLU A 381 -1.47 -3.73 -16.38
CA GLU A 381 -1.78 -2.67 -15.43
C GLU A 381 -0.72 -1.56 -15.43
N VAL A 382 0.56 -1.94 -15.60
CA VAL A 382 1.69 -1.00 -15.58
C VAL A 382 1.77 -0.18 -16.88
N PRO A 383 1.71 1.17 -16.82
CA PRO A 383 1.76 2.00 -18.02
C PRO A 383 3.07 1.87 -18.81
N THR A 384 4.21 1.83 -18.11
CA THR A 384 5.53 1.61 -18.72
C THR A 384 6.55 1.21 -17.68
N THR A 385 7.50 0.37 -18.08
CA THR A 385 8.72 0.04 -17.30
C THR A 385 9.96 0.74 -17.86
N GLU A 386 9.82 1.51 -18.94
CA GLU A 386 10.91 2.28 -19.53
C GLU A 386 11.09 3.61 -18.80
N LEU A 387 12.25 3.80 -18.18
CA LEU A 387 12.55 4.99 -17.39
C LEU A 387 12.32 6.31 -18.16
N ALA A 388 12.74 6.37 -19.42
CA ALA A 388 12.59 7.59 -20.23
C ALA A 388 11.12 7.95 -20.47
N LYS A 389 10.28 6.95 -20.77
CA LYS A 389 8.83 7.14 -20.94
C LYS A 389 8.18 7.52 -19.62
N LEU A 390 8.56 6.87 -18.52
CA LEU A 390 8.04 7.18 -17.19
C LEU A 390 8.31 8.64 -16.79
N GLU A 391 9.55 9.12 -16.97
CA GLU A 391 9.89 10.51 -16.66
C GLU A 391 9.17 11.50 -17.59
N GLN A 392 9.03 11.18 -18.88
CA GLN A 392 8.25 12.03 -19.77
C GLN A 392 6.76 12.07 -19.36
N ASN A 393 6.17 10.94 -18.97
CA ASN A 393 4.79 10.89 -18.47
C ASN A 393 4.61 11.76 -17.22
N ARG A 394 5.60 11.78 -16.31
CA ARG A 394 5.56 12.66 -15.13
C ARG A 394 5.61 14.14 -15.50
N LEU A 395 6.48 14.52 -16.44
CA LEU A 395 6.59 15.91 -16.92
C LEU A 395 5.32 16.35 -17.66
N ASP A 396 4.76 15.48 -18.48
CA ASP A 396 3.52 15.72 -19.21
C ASP A 396 2.34 15.90 -18.24
N ALA A 397 2.23 15.00 -17.26
CA ALA A 397 1.24 15.09 -16.20
C ALA A 397 1.36 16.41 -15.41
N LEU A 398 2.58 16.86 -15.08
CA LEU A 398 2.78 18.16 -14.41
C LEU A 398 2.26 19.33 -15.25
N SER A 399 2.44 19.26 -16.57
CA SER A 399 1.94 20.29 -17.50
C SER A 399 0.41 20.35 -17.52
N LEU A 400 -0.27 19.26 -17.14
CA LEU A 400 -1.72 19.15 -17.07
C LEU A 400 -2.32 19.59 -15.72
N ILE A 401 -1.52 20.04 -14.73
CA ILE A 401 -2.03 20.39 -13.40
C ILE A 401 -3.18 21.42 -13.45
N ASN A 402 -3.07 22.36 -14.40
CA ASN A 402 -4.15 23.24 -14.82
C ASN A 402 -4.36 22.96 -16.31
N PRO A 403 -5.41 22.23 -16.72
CA PRO A 403 -6.72 22.19 -16.06
C PRO A 403 -7.08 20.90 -15.30
N PHE A 404 -6.28 19.84 -15.36
CA PHE A 404 -6.62 18.49 -14.89
C PHE A 404 -5.74 18.01 -13.73
N GLY A 405 -5.70 18.76 -12.62
CA GLY A 405 -4.85 18.45 -11.45
C GLY A 405 -4.96 17.02 -10.94
N ALA A 406 -6.16 16.46 -10.83
CA ALA A 406 -6.33 15.08 -10.36
C ALA A 406 -5.88 14.01 -11.38
N LEU A 407 -5.85 14.35 -12.68
CA LEU A 407 -5.29 13.47 -13.71
C LEU A 407 -3.77 13.38 -13.56
N ARG A 408 -3.12 14.45 -13.12
CA ARG A 408 -1.68 14.45 -12.82
C ARG A 408 -1.34 13.43 -11.74
N ASP A 409 -2.11 13.41 -10.65
CA ASP A 409 -1.90 12.45 -9.55
C ASP A 409 -2.19 11.02 -10.03
N PHE A 410 -3.29 10.82 -10.77
CA PHE A 410 -3.65 9.52 -11.35
C PHE A 410 -2.52 8.92 -12.22
N ILE A 411 -1.83 9.76 -13.01
CA ILE A 411 -0.67 9.36 -13.82
C ILE A 411 0.58 9.15 -12.96
N HIS A 412 0.87 10.06 -12.03
CA HIS A 412 2.07 9.98 -11.17
C HIS A 412 2.05 8.73 -10.27
N ASP A 413 0.87 8.35 -9.80
CA ASP A 413 0.59 7.17 -8.99
C ASP A 413 0.46 5.89 -9.83
N GLN A 414 0.65 5.97 -11.16
CA GLN A 414 0.61 4.85 -12.09
C GLN A 414 -0.64 3.97 -11.95
N ARG A 415 -1.80 4.58 -11.71
CA ARG A 415 -3.03 3.85 -11.44
C ARG A 415 -3.47 2.99 -12.63
N SER A 416 -4.11 1.85 -12.33
CA SER A 416 -4.73 1.02 -13.37
C SER A 416 -5.74 1.83 -14.19
N GLY A 417 -5.75 1.62 -15.51
CA GLY A 417 -6.68 2.30 -16.42
C GLY A 417 -6.26 3.72 -16.85
N VAL A 418 -5.09 4.23 -16.43
CA VAL A 418 -4.53 5.53 -16.90
C VAL A 418 -4.59 5.66 -18.42
N HIS A 419 -4.13 4.64 -19.16
CA HIS A 419 -4.17 4.66 -20.62
C HIS A 419 -5.60 4.79 -21.17
N ASN A 420 -6.53 3.99 -20.63
CA ASN A 420 -7.92 3.95 -21.11
C ASN A 420 -8.62 5.30 -20.93
N VAL A 421 -8.39 5.97 -19.79
CA VAL A 421 -8.94 7.31 -19.54
C VAL A 421 -8.33 8.32 -20.51
N ILE A 422 -7.00 8.34 -20.69
CA ILE A 422 -6.33 9.28 -21.59
C ILE A 422 -6.78 9.07 -23.04
N ALA A 423 -6.84 7.81 -23.50
CA ALA A 423 -7.32 7.48 -24.84
C ALA A 423 -8.79 7.90 -25.04
N ALA A 424 -9.64 7.70 -24.04
CA ALA A 424 -11.03 8.16 -24.08
C ALA A 424 -11.15 9.68 -24.10
N MET A 425 -10.30 10.41 -23.37
CA MET A 425 -10.22 11.88 -23.42
C MET A 425 -9.78 12.38 -24.81
N VAL A 426 -8.77 11.77 -25.41
CA VAL A 426 -8.32 12.11 -26.76
C VAL A 426 -9.39 11.79 -27.81
N SER A 427 -10.09 10.66 -27.66
CA SER A 427 -11.21 10.27 -28.51
C SER A 427 -12.36 11.25 -28.39
N TYR A 428 -12.76 11.59 -27.16
CA TYR A 428 -13.81 12.56 -26.86
C TYR A 428 -13.55 13.92 -27.53
N TYR A 429 -12.33 14.44 -27.45
CA TYR A 429 -11.98 15.68 -28.15
C TYR A 429 -12.14 15.59 -29.68
N LYS A 430 -11.87 14.41 -30.28
CA LYS A 430 -12.01 14.19 -31.73
C LYS A 430 -13.47 14.01 -32.14
N THR A 431 -14.23 13.19 -31.41
CA THR A 431 -15.58 12.73 -31.81
C THR A 431 -16.70 13.54 -31.21
N HIS A 432 -16.44 14.28 -30.13
CA HIS A 432 -17.43 14.94 -29.28
C HIS A 432 -18.45 13.97 -28.64
N ASP A 433 -18.15 12.66 -28.61
CA ASP A 433 -18.97 11.63 -27.96
C ASP A 433 -18.40 11.25 -26.59
N PRO A 434 -19.06 11.60 -25.47
CA PRO A 434 -18.51 11.41 -24.12
C PRO A 434 -18.74 10.00 -23.56
N LYS A 435 -19.53 9.13 -24.21
CA LYS A 435 -20.04 7.89 -23.61
C LYS A 435 -18.99 6.99 -22.98
N GLU A 436 -17.89 6.72 -23.70
CA GLU A 436 -16.82 5.87 -23.16
C GLU A 436 -16.07 6.55 -22.02
N LEU A 437 -15.87 7.87 -22.10
CA LEU A 437 -15.21 8.64 -21.05
C LEU A 437 -16.06 8.68 -19.78
N GLU A 438 -17.36 8.95 -19.89
CA GLU A 438 -18.33 8.93 -18.78
C GLU A 438 -18.41 7.57 -18.09
N LYS A 439 -18.24 6.47 -18.83
CA LYS A 439 -18.20 5.11 -18.29
C LYS A 439 -16.92 4.83 -17.48
N LEU A 440 -15.81 5.47 -17.82
CA LEU A 440 -14.50 5.24 -17.20
C LEU A 440 -14.25 6.12 -15.98
N LEU A 441 -14.66 7.40 -16.01
CA LEU A 441 -14.36 8.36 -14.94
C LEU A 441 -14.81 7.91 -13.53
N PRO A 442 -16.00 7.30 -13.34
CA PRO A 442 -16.42 6.79 -12.02
C PRO A 442 -15.53 5.66 -11.48
N LYS A 443 -14.79 4.95 -12.35
CA LYS A 443 -13.94 3.81 -11.99
C LYS A 443 -12.52 4.20 -11.59
N THR A 444 -12.24 5.49 -11.48
CA THR A 444 -10.89 6.02 -11.18
C THR A 444 -10.62 6.18 -9.68
N GLU A 445 -11.28 5.38 -8.84
CA GLU A 445 -10.99 5.26 -7.39
C GLU A 445 -10.81 6.59 -6.63
N GLY A 446 -11.67 7.58 -6.88
CA GLY A 446 -11.61 8.87 -6.19
C GLY A 446 -10.75 9.93 -6.87
N TYR A 447 -9.92 9.59 -7.86
CA TYR A 447 -9.11 10.57 -8.59
C TYR A 447 -9.99 11.45 -9.48
N LEU A 448 -10.76 10.87 -10.39
CA LEU A 448 -11.56 11.62 -11.37
C LEU A 448 -13.08 11.39 -11.20
N SER A 449 -13.50 10.79 -10.09
CA SER A 449 -14.90 10.38 -9.88
C SER A 449 -15.80 11.49 -9.32
N SER A 450 -15.28 12.63 -8.85
CA SER A 450 -16.11 13.73 -8.34
C SER A 450 -16.83 14.47 -9.48
N VAL A 451 -18.03 14.98 -9.21
CA VAL A 451 -18.85 15.69 -10.21
C VAL A 451 -18.09 16.88 -10.80
N GLU A 452 -17.41 17.67 -9.98
CA GLU A 452 -16.65 18.85 -10.41
C GLU A 452 -15.50 18.46 -11.34
N ARG A 453 -14.77 17.38 -11.00
CA ARG A 453 -13.64 16.89 -11.80
C ARG A 453 -14.11 16.31 -13.13
N GLN A 454 -15.22 15.58 -13.13
CA GLN A 454 -15.84 15.07 -14.36
C GLN A 454 -16.30 16.21 -15.28
N GLN A 455 -16.95 17.23 -14.71
CA GLN A 455 -17.34 18.42 -15.48
C GLN A 455 -16.15 19.13 -16.11
N ALA A 456 -15.04 19.27 -15.37
CA ALA A 456 -13.81 19.84 -15.92
C ALA A 456 -13.26 19.00 -17.09
N ILE A 457 -13.22 17.68 -16.96
CA ILE A 457 -12.75 16.76 -18.00
C ILE A 457 -13.65 16.75 -19.23
N LEU A 458 -14.96 16.97 -19.06
CA LEU A 458 -15.93 17.03 -20.15
C LEU A 458 -16.06 18.44 -20.77
N ASP A 459 -15.33 19.43 -20.27
CA ASP A 459 -15.28 20.76 -20.88
C ASP A 459 -14.23 20.80 -22.01
N LEU A 460 -14.71 20.76 -23.25
CA LEU A 460 -13.87 20.80 -24.45
C LEU A 460 -12.96 22.04 -24.51
N GLN A 461 -13.35 23.17 -23.90
CA GLN A 461 -12.50 24.37 -23.90
C GLN A 461 -11.19 24.15 -23.14
N GLN A 462 -11.17 23.23 -22.17
CA GLN A 462 -9.97 22.90 -21.40
C GLN A 462 -8.89 22.27 -22.28
N TYR A 463 -9.28 21.52 -23.32
CA TYR A 463 -8.36 20.80 -24.21
C TYR A 463 -7.59 21.73 -25.15
N ASP A 464 -8.15 22.90 -25.44
CA ASP A 464 -7.55 23.93 -26.29
C ASP A 464 -6.68 24.93 -25.53
N LYS A 465 -6.66 24.88 -24.19
CA LYS A 465 -5.80 25.74 -23.37
C LYS A 465 -4.33 25.48 -23.63
N GLU A 466 -3.56 26.57 -23.58
CA GLU A 466 -2.10 26.53 -23.62
C GLU A 466 -1.55 26.25 -22.22
N VAL A 467 -0.58 25.34 -22.16
CA VAL A 467 0.15 24.95 -20.96
C VAL A 467 1.64 24.99 -21.22
N GLU A 468 2.42 25.30 -20.19
CA GLU A 468 3.87 25.18 -20.23
C GLU A 468 4.25 23.71 -20.07
N GLU A 469 5.01 23.17 -21.02
CA GLU A 469 5.58 21.82 -20.97
C GLU A 469 7.11 21.86 -20.98
N LYS A 470 7.72 20.78 -20.47
CA LYS A 470 9.17 20.62 -20.46
C LYS A 470 9.57 19.40 -21.29
N ILE A 471 10.22 19.65 -22.43
CA ILE A 471 10.74 18.60 -23.33
C ILE A 471 12.25 18.78 -23.44
N GLY A 472 13.02 17.72 -23.17
CA GLY A 472 14.49 17.75 -23.27
C GLY A 472 15.15 18.83 -22.40
N GLY A 473 14.49 19.24 -21.31
CA GLY A 473 14.96 20.31 -20.42
C GLY A 473 14.52 21.72 -20.80
N GLN A 474 13.95 21.93 -22.00
CA GLN A 474 13.50 23.23 -22.48
C GLN A 474 12.01 23.45 -22.20
N ARG A 475 11.65 24.68 -21.84
CA ARG A 475 10.25 25.10 -21.66
C ARG A 475 9.65 25.45 -23.01
N GLN A 476 8.47 24.91 -23.28
CA GLN A 476 7.70 25.13 -24.50
C GLN A 476 6.24 25.34 -24.14
N VAL A 477 5.48 25.96 -25.04
CA VAL A 477 4.02 26.10 -24.90
C VAL A 477 3.36 25.08 -25.82
N ALA A 478 2.45 24.29 -25.27
CA ALA A 478 1.65 23.34 -26.03
C ALA A 478 0.18 23.44 -25.63
N LYS A 479 -0.71 22.99 -26.51
CA LYS A 479 -2.10 22.78 -26.14
C LYS A 479 -2.22 21.52 -25.27
N VAL A 480 -3.15 21.54 -24.32
CA VAL A 480 -3.50 20.38 -23.47
C VAL A 480 -3.70 19.10 -24.29
N ILE A 481 -4.44 19.17 -25.41
CA ILE A 481 -4.66 18.01 -26.28
C ILE A 481 -3.37 17.42 -26.86
N ASN A 482 -2.33 18.23 -27.11
CA ASN A 482 -1.06 17.73 -27.63
C ASN A 482 -0.31 16.93 -26.56
N VAL A 483 -0.34 17.40 -25.32
CA VAL A 483 0.20 16.67 -24.16
C VAL A 483 -0.56 15.35 -23.97
N LEU A 484 -1.90 15.38 -24.02
CA LEU A 484 -2.72 14.17 -23.92
C LEU A 484 -2.45 13.15 -25.04
N LYS A 485 -2.25 13.59 -26.28
CA LYS A 485 -1.87 12.69 -27.39
C LYS A 485 -0.50 12.04 -27.18
N ARG A 486 0.46 12.78 -26.62
CA ARG A 486 1.78 12.22 -26.29
C ARG A 486 1.69 11.20 -25.16
N LEU A 487 0.91 11.51 -24.12
CA LEU A 487 0.59 10.59 -23.04
C LEU A 487 -0.15 9.34 -23.55
N GLU A 488 -1.11 9.47 -24.46
CA GLU A 488 -1.82 8.34 -25.08
C GLU A 488 -0.83 7.35 -25.72
N VAL A 489 0.18 7.86 -26.42
CA VAL A 489 1.24 7.05 -27.04
C VAL A 489 2.15 6.42 -25.99
N ASN A 490 2.61 7.19 -25.00
CA ASN A 490 3.59 6.73 -24.02
C ASN A 490 3.02 5.82 -22.93
N THR A 491 1.72 5.90 -22.65
CA THR A 491 1.01 5.05 -21.67
C THR A 491 0.39 3.82 -22.31
N LYS A 492 0.52 3.66 -23.64
CA LYS A 492 -0.02 2.51 -24.35
C LYS A 492 0.49 1.22 -23.71
N LEU A 493 -0.44 0.33 -23.38
CA LEU A 493 -0.15 -0.90 -22.66
C LEU A 493 0.92 -1.74 -23.37
N SER A 494 1.81 -2.33 -22.58
CA SER A 494 3.01 -3.07 -22.99
C SER A 494 2.78 -4.11 -24.10
N ALA A 495 1.68 -4.86 -24.03
CA ALA A 495 1.30 -5.86 -25.04
C ALA A 495 1.15 -5.30 -26.48
N ASN A 496 1.00 -3.98 -26.61
CA ASN A 496 0.85 -3.29 -27.89
C ASN A 496 2.10 -2.51 -28.33
N VAL A 497 3.21 -2.68 -27.63
CA VAL A 497 4.51 -2.06 -27.92
C VAL A 497 5.49 -3.18 -28.28
N PHE A 498 6.27 -3.00 -29.35
CA PHE A 498 7.27 -3.98 -29.74
C PHE A 498 8.33 -4.15 -28.63
N PRO A 499 8.49 -5.36 -28.07
CA PRO A 499 9.42 -5.62 -26.97
C PRO A 499 10.87 -5.71 -27.49
N GLN A 500 11.84 -5.44 -26.61
CA GLN A 500 13.25 -5.72 -26.86
C GLN A 500 13.80 -6.56 -25.69
N THR A 501 14.24 -7.76 -25.97
CA THR A 501 14.74 -8.71 -24.95
C THR A 501 16.27 -8.75 -24.94
N SER A 502 16.86 -9.39 -23.92
CA SER A 502 18.30 -9.72 -23.92
C SER A 502 18.67 -10.81 -24.93
N ASP A 503 17.68 -11.57 -25.42
CA ASP A 503 17.83 -12.67 -26.36
C ASP A 503 17.78 -12.16 -27.82
N SER A 504 18.93 -12.17 -28.49
CA SER A 504 19.05 -11.72 -29.88
C SER A 504 18.28 -12.59 -30.88
N GLU A 505 18.16 -13.90 -30.62
CA GLU A 505 17.43 -14.81 -31.51
C GLU A 505 15.93 -14.52 -31.42
N LEU A 506 15.41 -14.43 -30.19
CA LEU A 506 14.03 -14.03 -29.95
C LEU A 506 13.72 -12.67 -30.59
N ASN A 507 14.56 -11.66 -30.40
CA ASN A 507 14.38 -10.36 -31.04
C ASN A 507 14.28 -10.45 -32.58
N GLY A 508 15.10 -11.31 -33.21
CA GLY A 508 15.04 -11.58 -34.65
C GLY A 508 13.73 -12.25 -35.09
N LEU A 509 13.19 -13.15 -34.29
CA LEU A 509 11.89 -13.81 -34.53
C LEU A 509 10.73 -12.82 -34.36
N LEU A 510 10.73 -12.02 -33.29
CA LEU A 510 9.72 -10.99 -33.06
C LEU A 510 9.72 -9.95 -34.20
N GLY A 511 10.90 -9.56 -34.68
CA GLY A 511 11.04 -8.67 -35.84
C GLY A 511 10.41 -9.24 -37.12
N GLN A 512 10.48 -10.57 -37.34
CA GLN A 512 9.83 -11.22 -38.48
C GLN A 512 8.30 -11.17 -38.38
N VAL A 513 7.74 -11.32 -37.18
CA VAL A 513 6.29 -11.19 -36.93
C VAL A 513 5.80 -9.77 -37.28
N LEU A 514 6.60 -8.75 -36.97
CA LEU A 514 6.28 -7.35 -37.27
C LEU A 514 6.29 -7.00 -38.77
N ILE A 515 7.12 -7.68 -39.58
CA ILE A 515 7.34 -7.38 -41.02
C ILE A 515 6.30 -8.06 -41.93
N GLY A 516 5.23 -8.63 -41.38
CA GLY A 516 4.12 -9.24 -42.14
C GLY A 516 3.68 -8.36 -43.33
N LYS A 517 3.68 -8.93 -44.54
CA LYS A 517 3.65 -8.24 -45.85
C LYS A 517 2.45 -7.30 -46.09
N ASP A 518 1.38 -7.41 -45.31
CA ASP A 518 0.28 -6.46 -45.29
C ASP A 518 0.34 -5.71 -43.97
N LYS A 519 0.39 -4.37 -44.02
CA LYS A 519 0.56 -3.48 -42.85
C LYS A 519 -0.45 -3.69 -41.70
N ASN A 520 -1.48 -4.54 -41.90
CA ASN A 520 -2.55 -4.82 -40.95
C ASN A 520 -2.80 -6.33 -40.70
N ARG A 521 -1.93 -7.25 -41.15
CA ARG A 521 -2.12 -8.70 -40.90
C ARG A 521 -0.80 -9.40 -40.54
N VAL A 522 -0.83 -10.14 -39.43
CA VAL A 522 0.28 -10.96 -38.93
C VAL A 522 0.37 -12.27 -39.75
N ASP A 523 1.56 -12.65 -40.24
CA ASP A 523 1.75 -13.95 -40.93
C ASP A 523 1.78 -15.10 -39.89
N PRO A 524 0.84 -16.06 -39.94
CA PRO A 524 0.78 -17.17 -38.98
C PRO A 524 2.08 -18.00 -38.92
N ARG A 525 2.85 -18.08 -40.00
CA ARG A 525 4.13 -18.82 -40.03
C ARG A 525 5.23 -18.10 -39.28
N MET A 526 5.23 -16.76 -39.31
CA MET A 526 6.20 -15.98 -38.52
C MET A 526 5.81 -16.04 -37.05
N LEU A 527 4.50 -15.94 -36.74
CA LEU A 527 3.99 -16.11 -35.39
C LEU A 527 4.39 -17.47 -34.81
N HIS A 528 4.18 -18.57 -35.57
CA HIS A 528 4.58 -19.92 -35.19
C HIS A 528 6.02 -19.99 -34.69
N ARG A 529 6.99 -19.48 -35.46
CA ARG A 529 8.40 -19.57 -35.08
C ARG A 529 8.69 -18.88 -33.76
N ALA A 530 8.06 -17.72 -33.54
CA ALA A 530 8.24 -16.97 -32.30
C ALA A 530 7.54 -17.64 -31.11
N THR A 531 6.31 -18.16 -31.28
CA THR A 531 5.58 -18.87 -30.22
C THR A 531 6.25 -20.19 -29.87
N ASP A 532 6.76 -20.92 -30.85
CA ASP A 532 7.43 -22.21 -30.64
C ASP A 532 8.74 -22.03 -29.87
N TYR A 533 9.52 -21.01 -30.24
CA TYR A 533 10.73 -20.64 -29.49
C TYR A 533 10.42 -20.32 -28.02
N ILE A 534 9.37 -19.53 -27.78
CA ILE A 534 8.94 -19.20 -26.41
C ILE A 534 8.42 -20.44 -25.68
N ASN A 535 7.69 -21.33 -26.33
CA ASN A 535 7.18 -22.56 -25.72
C ASN A 535 8.33 -23.42 -25.19
N GLU A 536 9.35 -23.67 -26.01
CA GLU A 536 10.52 -24.46 -25.62
C GLU A 536 11.32 -23.77 -24.50
N HIS A 537 11.43 -22.45 -24.55
CA HIS A 537 12.07 -21.67 -23.50
C HIS A 537 11.31 -21.80 -22.16
N LEU A 538 9.99 -21.57 -22.17
CA LEU A 538 9.14 -21.68 -20.99
C LEU A 538 9.14 -23.09 -20.40
N LEU A 539 9.06 -24.12 -21.24
CA LEU A 539 9.16 -25.51 -20.80
C LEU A 539 10.48 -25.79 -20.10
N THR A 540 11.59 -25.34 -20.67
CA THR A 540 12.92 -25.50 -20.08
C THR A 540 13.00 -24.81 -18.72
N MET A 541 12.49 -23.57 -18.61
CA MET A 541 12.45 -22.83 -17.35
C MET A 541 11.61 -23.56 -16.30
N MET A 542 10.41 -24.03 -16.67
CA MET A 542 9.50 -24.75 -15.77
C MET A 542 10.10 -26.09 -15.29
N GLN A 543 10.70 -26.87 -16.19
CA GLN A 543 11.34 -28.16 -15.88
C GLN A 543 12.54 -28.00 -14.94
N ASN A 544 13.31 -26.94 -15.13
CA ASN A 544 14.44 -26.61 -14.24
C ASN A 544 14.00 -25.98 -12.91
N GLY A 545 12.70 -25.76 -12.72
CA GLY A 545 12.16 -25.10 -11.53
C GLY A 545 12.64 -23.66 -11.37
N GLN A 546 12.95 -22.99 -12.48
CA GLN A 546 13.55 -21.66 -12.48
C GLN A 546 12.68 -20.65 -11.73
N VAL A 547 13.35 -19.78 -10.98
CA VAL A 547 12.74 -18.65 -10.28
C VAL A 547 13.23 -17.37 -10.94
N GLY A 548 12.28 -16.51 -11.28
CA GLY A 548 12.54 -15.25 -11.93
C GLY A 548 12.61 -15.35 -13.45
N MET A 549 12.07 -14.31 -14.08
CA MET A 549 12.09 -14.08 -15.52
C MET A 549 12.41 -12.60 -15.75
N GLU A 550 13.20 -12.32 -16.79
CA GLU A 550 13.44 -10.93 -17.19
C GLU A 550 12.11 -10.23 -17.56
N PRO A 551 11.84 -9.01 -17.05
CA PRO A 551 10.64 -8.26 -17.36
C PRO A 551 10.33 -8.14 -18.86
N ASN A 552 11.36 -8.01 -19.71
CA ASN A 552 11.15 -7.89 -21.15
C ASN A 552 10.75 -9.20 -21.84
N ILE A 553 11.07 -10.36 -21.25
CA ILE A 553 10.55 -11.65 -21.72
C ILE A 553 9.05 -11.75 -21.43
N VAL A 554 8.61 -11.29 -20.25
CA VAL A 554 7.17 -11.17 -19.94
C VAL A 554 6.45 -10.26 -20.93
N HIS A 555 7.03 -9.09 -21.25
CA HIS A 555 6.48 -8.20 -22.28
C HIS A 555 6.43 -8.86 -23.65
N ALA A 556 7.43 -9.68 -24.01
CA ALA A 556 7.43 -10.43 -25.26
C ALA A 556 6.32 -11.49 -25.32
N ILE A 557 6.08 -12.20 -24.22
CA ILE A 557 4.96 -13.14 -24.08
C ILE A 557 3.63 -12.40 -24.25
N ALA A 558 3.42 -11.29 -23.52
CA ALA A 558 2.20 -10.48 -23.62
C ALA A 558 2.00 -9.90 -25.04
N TRP A 559 3.08 -9.53 -25.72
CA TRP A 559 3.03 -9.06 -27.10
C TRP A 559 2.63 -10.18 -28.08
N LEU A 560 3.18 -11.38 -27.91
CA LEU A 560 2.83 -12.55 -28.74
C LEU A 560 1.38 -13.00 -28.52
N ASP A 561 0.88 -12.97 -27.28
CA ASP A 561 -0.53 -13.20 -26.95
C ASP A 561 -1.44 -12.27 -27.76
N GLN A 562 -1.09 -10.97 -27.81
CA GLN A 562 -1.83 -9.98 -28.59
C GLN A 562 -1.74 -10.21 -30.10
N ARG A 563 -0.57 -10.62 -30.62
CA ARG A 563 -0.43 -10.96 -32.05
C ARG A 563 -1.25 -12.22 -32.41
N GLY A 564 -1.30 -13.20 -31.50
CA GLY A 564 -2.16 -14.38 -31.63
C GLY A 564 -3.64 -14.01 -31.68
N PHE A 565 -4.08 -13.14 -30.76
CA PHE A 565 -5.43 -12.56 -30.77
C PHE A 565 -5.77 -11.93 -32.13
N GLU A 566 -4.89 -11.10 -32.69
CA GLU A 566 -5.11 -10.43 -33.99
C GLU A 566 -5.20 -11.42 -35.17
N VAL A 567 -4.39 -12.48 -35.17
CA VAL A 567 -4.47 -13.54 -36.18
C VAL A 567 -5.84 -14.23 -36.14
N LEU A 568 -6.32 -14.61 -34.95
CA LEU A 568 -7.61 -15.28 -34.81
C LEU A 568 -8.79 -14.35 -35.11
N GLN A 569 -8.68 -13.07 -34.72
CA GLN A 569 -9.71 -12.06 -34.95
C GLN A 569 -9.93 -11.79 -36.44
N THR A 570 -8.84 -11.74 -37.23
CA THR A 570 -8.88 -11.38 -38.65
C THR A 570 -9.03 -12.59 -39.58
N MET A 571 -9.25 -13.78 -39.02
CA MET A 571 -9.34 -15.05 -39.75
C MET A 571 -10.60 -15.13 -40.62
N SER A 572 -10.47 -15.72 -41.81
CA SER A 572 -11.62 -16.05 -42.66
C SER A 572 -12.31 -17.33 -42.18
N TYR A 573 -13.57 -17.56 -42.59
CA TYR A 573 -14.23 -18.86 -42.38
C TYR A 573 -13.42 -20.01 -42.96
N GLU A 574 -12.86 -19.83 -44.15
CA GLU A 574 -12.07 -20.84 -44.84
C GLU A 574 -10.83 -21.24 -44.03
N ASP A 575 -10.13 -20.26 -43.45
CA ASP A 575 -8.98 -20.50 -42.56
C ASP A 575 -9.43 -21.16 -41.24
N GLN A 576 -10.51 -20.65 -40.63
CA GLN A 576 -11.08 -21.22 -39.39
C GLN A 576 -11.49 -22.68 -39.57
N SER A 577 -12.03 -23.04 -40.73
CA SER A 577 -12.54 -24.39 -41.00
C SER A 577 -11.46 -25.48 -40.99
N ARG A 578 -10.17 -25.10 -41.06
CA ARG A 578 -9.04 -26.04 -41.10
C ARG A 578 -7.99 -25.79 -40.03
N ILE A 579 -8.17 -24.73 -39.23
CA ILE A 579 -7.17 -24.22 -38.30
C ILE A 579 -6.66 -25.27 -37.31
N TYR A 580 -7.54 -26.16 -36.85
CA TYR A 580 -7.21 -27.20 -35.87
C TYR A 580 -6.33 -28.34 -36.42
N HIS A 581 -6.06 -28.36 -37.72
CA HIS A 581 -5.07 -29.23 -38.35
C HIS A 581 -3.71 -28.55 -38.58
N GLU A 582 -3.62 -27.24 -38.34
CA GLU A 582 -2.43 -26.47 -38.65
C GLU A 582 -1.43 -26.47 -37.48
N LEU A 583 -0.16 -26.80 -37.77
CA LEU A 583 0.90 -26.88 -36.76
C LEU A 583 1.12 -25.55 -36.02
N TRP A 584 1.01 -24.42 -36.74
CA TRP A 584 1.16 -23.10 -36.11
C TRP A 584 0.09 -22.85 -35.05
N PHE A 585 -1.11 -23.39 -35.23
CA PHE A 585 -2.20 -23.24 -34.28
C PHE A 585 -2.02 -24.16 -33.07
N HIS A 586 -1.50 -25.37 -33.26
CA HIS A 586 -1.09 -26.23 -32.12
C HIS A 586 -0.03 -25.56 -31.26
N SER A 587 0.98 -24.93 -31.88
CA SER A 587 1.99 -24.15 -31.14
C SER A 587 1.37 -22.97 -30.39
N LEU A 588 0.34 -22.32 -30.95
CA LEU A 588 -0.40 -21.24 -30.30
C LEU A 588 -1.26 -21.74 -29.11
N LEU A 589 -1.90 -22.92 -29.23
CA LEU A 589 -2.62 -23.56 -28.12
C LEU A 589 -1.67 -23.95 -26.98
N LYS A 590 -0.50 -24.52 -27.30
CA LYS A 590 0.55 -24.84 -26.33
C LYS A 590 1.04 -23.58 -25.61
N PHE A 591 1.27 -22.51 -26.37
CA PHE A 591 1.64 -21.21 -25.83
C PHE A 591 0.61 -20.69 -24.84
N HIS A 592 -0.68 -20.82 -25.16
CA HIS A 592 -1.75 -20.38 -24.28
C HIS A 592 -1.82 -21.22 -23.00
N GLU A 593 -1.71 -22.56 -23.07
CA GLU A 593 -1.70 -23.40 -21.86
C GLU A 593 -0.48 -23.14 -20.95
N LEU A 594 0.67 -22.80 -21.55
CA LEU A 594 1.89 -22.39 -20.82
C LEU A 594 1.79 -21.01 -20.17
N THR A 595 0.84 -20.17 -20.58
CA THR A 595 0.76 -18.75 -20.16
C THR A 595 -0.56 -18.37 -19.49
N ALA A 596 -1.58 -19.22 -19.59
CA ALA A 596 -2.95 -18.95 -19.16
C ALA A 596 -3.63 -20.19 -18.54
N SER A 597 -2.86 -21.00 -17.79
CA SER A 597 -3.39 -22.13 -17.01
C SER A 597 -3.07 -21.99 -15.51
N ALA A 598 -3.99 -22.45 -14.67
CA ALA A 598 -3.79 -22.51 -13.22
C ALA A 598 -2.91 -23.70 -12.79
N LYS A 599 -2.69 -24.67 -13.68
CA LYS A 599 -1.93 -25.89 -13.41
C LYS A 599 -0.60 -25.84 -14.16
N ASN A 600 0.36 -26.63 -13.69
CA ASN A 600 1.59 -26.86 -14.45
C ASN A 600 1.25 -27.60 -15.75
N PHE A 601 1.89 -27.16 -16.84
CA PHE A 601 1.72 -27.78 -18.14
C PHE A 601 2.11 -29.26 -18.13
N ASN A 602 1.33 -30.08 -18.82
CA ASN A 602 1.58 -31.50 -19.01
C ASN A 602 1.56 -31.83 -20.50
N GLU A 603 2.71 -32.22 -21.05
CA GLU A 603 2.85 -32.52 -22.47
C GLU A 603 1.97 -33.70 -22.91
N GLU A 604 1.82 -34.74 -22.08
CA GLU A 604 1.00 -35.91 -22.42
C GLU A 604 -0.49 -35.54 -22.51
N ASP A 605 -0.99 -34.75 -21.57
CA ASP A 605 -2.38 -34.28 -21.56
C ASP A 605 -2.64 -33.31 -22.73
N PHE A 606 -1.69 -32.43 -23.02
CA PHE A 606 -1.75 -31.54 -24.18
C PHE A 606 -1.81 -32.32 -25.49
N GLN A 607 -0.95 -33.32 -25.69
CA GLN A 607 -0.96 -34.14 -26.90
C GLN A 607 -2.26 -34.94 -27.05
N LYS A 608 -2.84 -35.45 -25.95
CA LYS A 608 -4.18 -36.07 -25.96
C LYS A 608 -5.25 -35.08 -26.37
N PHE A 609 -5.19 -33.84 -25.87
CA PHE A 609 -6.11 -32.78 -26.27
C PHE A 609 -6.00 -32.46 -27.77
N ILE A 610 -4.77 -32.31 -28.30
CA ILE A 610 -4.53 -32.10 -29.74
C ILE A 610 -5.10 -33.25 -30.58
N GLN A 611 -4.90 -34.49 -30.14
CA GLN A 611 -5.47 -35.65 -30.83
C GLN A 611 -7.00 -35.58 -30.87
N VAL A 612 -7.64 -35.26 -29.74
CA VAL A 612 -9.10 -35.13 -29.64
C VAL A 612 -9.64 -34.07 -30.61
N ILE A 613 -9.00 -32.90 -30.73
CA ILE A 613 -9.49 -31.85 -31.63
C ILE A 613 -9.30 -32.21 -33.12
N VAL A 614 -8.21 -32.90 -33.47
CA VAL A 614 -7.90 -33.31 -34.86
C VAL A 614 -8.84 -34.43 -35.34
N GLU A 615 -9.31 -35.28 -34.43
CA GLU A 615 -10.25 -36.37 -34.73
C GLU A 615 -11.71 -35.89 -34.94
N GLN A 616 -12.02 -34.61 -34.69
CA GLN A 616 -13.39 -34.11 -34.87
C GLN A 616 -13.79 -34.03 -36.34
N THR A 617 -15.07 -34.33 -36.60
CA THR A 617 -15.61 -34.41 -37.97
C THR A 617 -16.02 -33.07 -38.54
N THR A 618 -16.26 -32.07 -37.68
CA THR A 618 -16.71 -30.74 -38.06
C THR A 618 -15.89 -29.64 -37.37
N PRO A 619 -15.66 -28.50 -38.04
CA PRO A 619 -14.99 -27.35 -37.42
C PRO A 619 -15.70 -26.84 -36.16
N GLU A 620 -17.03 -26.91 -36.12
CA GLU A 620 -17.83 -26.47 -34.97
C GLU A 620 -17.61 -27.36 -33.74
N GLU A 621 -17.46 -28.68 -33.93
CA GLU A 621 -17.12 -29.61 -32.85
C GLU A 621 -15.70 -29.37 -32.34
N ALA A 622 -14.73 -29.20 -33.24
CA ALA A 622 -13.36 -28.85 -32.88
C ALA A 622 -13.29 -27.52 -32.10
N GLY A 623 -13.97 -26.48 -32.60
CA GLY A 623 -14.08 -25.18 -31.94
C GLY A 623 -14.71 -25.28 -30.54
N ARG A 624 -15.75 -26.12 -30.37
CA ARG A 624 -16.37 -26.37 -29.06
C ARG A 624 -15.41 -27.06 -28.09
N ARG A 625 -14.65 -28.05 -28.55
CA ARG A 625 -13.65 -28.73 -27.71
C ARG A 625 -12.56 -27.77 -27.24
N ILE A 626 -12.07 -26.91 -28.13
CA ILE A 626 -11.11 -25.86 -27.78
C ILE A 626 -11.72 -24.90 -26.76
N ALA A 627 -12.92 -24.36 -27.02
CA ALA A 627 -13.56 -23.42 -26.11
C ALA A 627 -13.87 -24.00 -24.72
N ASP A 628 -14.29 -25.27 -24.64
CA ASP A 628 -14.53 -25.94 -23.36
C ASP A 628 -13.23 -26.19 -22.59
N HIS A 629 -12.14 -26.51 -23.30
CA HIS A 629 -10.79 -26.63 -22.72
C HIS A 629 -10.34 -25.28 -22.14
N GLU A 630 -10.44 -24.21 -22.92
CA GLU A 630 -10.06 -22.86 -22.46
C GLU A 630 -10.93 -22.37 -21.30
N ARG A 631 -12.23 -22.65 -21.33
CA ARG A 631 -13.12 -22.28 -20.21
C ARG A 631 -12.67 -22.95 -18.91
N ALA A 632 -12.21 -24.20 -18.95
CA ALA A 632 -11.74 -24.90 -17.75
C ALA A 632 -10.47 -24.23 -17.16
N HIS A 633 -9.55 -23.78 -18.01
CA HIS A 633 -8.37 -23.03 -17.59
C HIS A 633 -8.73 -21.69 -16.95
N ILE A 634 -9.58 -20.90 -17.60
CA ILE A 634 -10.00 -19.59 -17.11
C ILE A 634 -10.78 -19.71 -15.79
N VAL A 635 -11.70 -20.68 -15.67
CA VAL A 635 -12.43 -20.91 -14.41
C VAL A 635 -11.48 -21.25 -13.26
N SER A 636 -10.43 -22.03 -13.53
CA SER A 636 -9.42 -22.36 -12.52
C SER A 636 -8.60 -21.13 -12.12
N LEU A 637 -8.21 -20.27 -13.07
CA LEU A 637 -7.53 -19.00 -12.78
C LEU A 637 -8.41 -18.04 -11.98
N ILE A 638 -9.71 -17.97 -12.27
CA ILE A 638 -10.67 -17.16 -11.50
C ILE A 638 -10.71 -17.60 -10.05
N GLN A 639 -10.70 -18.91 -9.79
CA GLN A 639 -10.69 -19.41 -8.43
C GLN A 639 -9.41 -18.99 -7.70
N ASN A 640 -8.26 -19.02 -8.38
CA ASN A 640 -7.00 -18.53 -7.81
C ASN A 640 -7.07 -17.03 -7.48
N LEU A 641 -7.57 -16.18 -8.39
CA LEU A 641 -7.71 -14.74 -8.14
C LEU A 641 -8.67 -14.45 -6.99
N LYS A 642 -9.81 -15.16 -6.91
CA LYS A 642 -10.75 -15.03 -5.79
C LYS A 642 -10.12 -15.42 -4.45
N ASN A 643 -9.37 -16.53 -4.42
CA ASN A 643 -8.67 -16.96 -3.21
C ASN A 643 -7.59 -15.95 -2.79
N ALA A 644 -7.02 -15.21 -3.75
CA ALA A 644 -6.06 -14.14 -3.51
C ALA A 644 -6.71 -12.76 -3.22
N GLY A 645 -8.04 -12.65 -3.26
CA GLY A 645 -8.77 -11.40 -3.06
C GLY A 645 -8.68 -10.39 -4.21
N GLN A 646 -8.32 -10.84 -5.42
CA GLN A 646 -8.10 -10.00 -6.61
C GLN A 646 -9.25 -10.12 -7.62
N GLU A 647 -10.48 -9.98 -7.15
CA GLU A 647 -11.68 -10.19 -7.99
C GLU A 647 -11.81 -9.18 -9.12
N GLU A 648 -11.26 -7.97 -8.94
CA GLU A 648 -11.23 -6.90 -9.93
C GLU A 648 -10.48 -7.28 -11.22
N LYS A 649 -9.53 -8.21 -11.13
CA LYS A 649 -8.71 -8.66 -12.27
C LYS A 649 -9.40 -9.73 -13.13
N ILE A 650 -10.50 -10.32 -12.67
CA ILE A 650 -11.22 -11.40 -13.36
C ILE A 650 -11.64 -10.99 -14.78
N GLY A 651 -12.06 -9.74 -14.98
CA GLY A 651 -12.51 -9.25 -16.29
C GLY A 651 -11.43 -9.33 -17.38
N ALA A 652 -10.16 -9.17 -17.00
CA ALA A 652 -9.01 -9.19 -17.91
C ALA A 652 -8.68 -10.61 -18.42
N LEU A 653 -9.21 -11.66 -17.77
CA LEU A 653 -9.09 -13.05 -18.23
C LEU A 653 -10.03 -13.37 -19.41
N TRP A 654 -11.17 -12.66 -19.51
CA TRP A 654 -12.23 -12.99 -20.47
C TRP A 654 -12.19 -12.22 -21.78
N SER A 655 -11.48 -11.09 -21.85
CA SER A 655 -11.63 -10.14 -22.94
C SER A 655 -10.31 -9.49 -23.35
N GLY A 656 -10.21 -9.14 -24.65
CA GLY A 656 -9.06 -8.44 -25.21
C GLY A 656 -7.76 -9.24 -25.15
N ASN A 657 -7.85 -10.57 -25.21
CA ASN A 657 -6.73 -11.50 -25.07
C ASN A 657 -6.95 -12.74 -25.93
N LEU A 658 -5.94 -13.59 -26.07
CA LEU A 658 -6.03 -14.81 -26.89
C LEU A 658 -7.16 -15.76 -26.44
N SER A 659 -7.41 -15.89 -25.13
CA SER A 659 -8.48 -16.73 -24.58
C SER A 659 -9.84 -16.38 -25.16
N HIS A 660 -10.12 -15.07 -25.33
CA HIS A 660 -11.38 -14.58 -25.89
C HIS A 660 -11.63 -15.14 -27.30
N GLU A 661 -10.62 -15.08 -28.17
CA GLU A 661 -10.76 -15.52 -29.56
C GLU A 661 -10.73 -17.04 -29.69
N LEU A 662 -9.99 -17.75 -28.83
CA LEU A 662 -10.03 -19.21 -28.76
C LEU A 662 -11.42 -19.72 -28.36
N MET A 663 -12.06 -19.07 -27.38
CA MET A 663 -13.43 -19.39 -27.00
C MET A 663 -14.45 -19.02 -28.10
N ALA A 664 -14.17 -17.98 -28.88
CA ALA A 664 -15.03 -17.55 -29.99
C ALA A 664 -14.98 -18.48 -31.21
N LEU A 665 -14.09 -19.49 -31.24
CA LEU A 665 -14.04 -20.46 -32.33
C LEU A 665 -15.31 -21.32 -32.45
N VAL A 666 -16.19 -21.32 -31.45
CA VAL A 666 -17.53 -21.92 -31.52
C VAL A 666 -18.44 -21.25 -32.53
N ASP A 667 -18.20 -19.96 -32.82
CA ASP A 667 -18.98 -19.19 -33.76
C ASP A 667 -18.27 -19.15 -35.11
N SER A 668 -18.91 -19.70 -36.14
CA SER A 668 -18.35 -19.67 -37.50
C SER A 668 -18.27 -18.23 -38.00
N ARG A 669 -17.08 -17.82 -38.45
CA ARG A 669 -16.86 -16.54 -39.12
C ARG A 669 -17.70 -16.45 -40.40
N PRO A 670 -18.00 -15.22 -40.88
CA PRO A 670 -18.62 -15.05 -42.18
C PRO A 670 -17.73 -15.63 -43.30
N ALA A 671 -18.33 -16.42 -44.19
CA ALA A 671 -17.62 -16.96 -45.33
C ALA A 671 -17.30 -15.88 -46.36
N SER A 672 -16.04 -15.83 -46.77
CA SER A 672 -15.52 -14.80 -47.68
C SER A 672 -15.70 -15.17 -49.15
N THR A 673 -15.83 -16.46 -49.46
CA THR A 673 -16.00 -16.97 -50.83
C THR A 673 -17.38 -17.58 -51.08
N GLU A 674 -17.78 -17.72 -52.35
CA GLU A 674 -19.02 -18.43 -52.70
C GLU A 674 -18.94 -19.92 -52.33
N TYR A 675 -17.76 -20.53 -52.51
CA TYR A 675 -17.49 -21.91 -52.09
C TYR A 675 -17.61 -22.06 -50.58
N GLY A 676 -16.99 -21.17 -49.80
CA GLY A 676 -17.09 -21.16 -48.34
C GLY A 676 -18.53 -20.97 -47.84
N ARG A 677 -19.34 -20.15 -48.53
CA ARG A 677 -20.78 -20.00 -48.23
C ARG A 677 -21.54 -21.31 -48.43
N LYS A 678 -21.35 -22.00 -49.57
CA LYS A 678 -21.98 -23.30 -49.85
C LYS A 678 -21.52 -24.38 -48.87
N HIS A 679 -20.21 -24.46 -48.62
CA HIS A 679 -19.63 -25.40 -47.65
C HIS A 679 -20.19 -25.18 -46.24
N ARG A 680 -20.31 -23.91 -45.80
CA ARG A 680 -20.93 -23.56 -44.52
C ARG A 680 -22.40 -23.99 -44.47
N GLU A 681 -23.16 -23.72 -45.52
CA GLU A 681 -24.57 -24.15 -45.61
C GLU A 681 -24.71 -25.68 -45.59
N GLU A 682 -23.81 -26.43 -46.24
CA GLU A 682 -23.77 -27.89 -46.24
C GLU A 682 -23.39 -28.46 -44.85
N MET A 683 -22.41 -27.88 -44.18
CA MET A 683 -21.99 -28.30 -42.83
C MET A 683 -23.06 -28.00 -41.77
N MET A 684 -23.86 -26.96 -41.95
CA MET A 684 -24.99 -26.63 -41.08
C MET A 684 -26.21 -27.54 -41.27
N ARG A 685 -26.25 -28.37 -42.33
CA ARG A 685 -27.32 -29.37 -42.51
C ARG A 685 -27.16 -30.52 -41.51
N PRO A 686 -28.27 -31.12 -41.03
CA PRO A 686 -28.22 -32.33 -40.20
C PRO A 686 -27.44 -33.47 -40.88
N PRO A 687 -26.72 -34.33 -40.13
CA PRO A 687 -25.88 -35.40 -40.71
C PRO A 687 -26.61 -36.33 -41.70
N HIS A 688 -27.91 -36.56 -41.49
CA HIS A 688 -28.76 -37.38 -42.36
C HIS A 688 -29.14 -36.72 -43.70
N GLU A 689 -28.95 -35.41 -43.84
CA GLU A 689 -29.17 -34.66 -45.07
C GLU A 689 -27.88 -34.43 -45.86
N ARG A 690 -26.70 -34.54 -45.22
CA ARG A 690 -25.39 -34.43 -45.88
C ARG A 690 -25.09 -35.62 -46.80
N LEU A 691 -25.63 -36.81 -46.49
CA LEU A 691 -25.42 -38.06 -47.23
C LEU A 691 -26.35 -38.24 -48.45
N LYS A 692 -27.16 -37.24 -48.82
CA LYS A 692 -28.11 -37.32 -49.95
C LYS A 692 -27.64 -36.63 -51.22
N GLY A 693 -26.39 -36.14 -51.27
CA GLY A 693 -25.81 -35.52 -52.46
C GLY A 693 -24.63 -36.33 -52.99
N ASP A 694 -24.92 -37.31 -53.83
CA ASP A 694 -24.03 -37.83 -54.88
C ASP A 694 -24.59 -37.41 -56.24
#